data_AF-A0AAN5Z299-F1
#
_entry.id   AF-A0AAN5Z299-F1
#
_cell.length_a   1.000
_cell.length_b   1.000
_cell.length_c   1.000
_cell.angle_alpha   90.00
_cell.angle_beta   90.00
_cell.angle_gamma   90.00
#
_symmetry.space_group_name_H-M   'P 1'
#
loop_
_entity.id
_entity.type
_entity.pdbx_description
1 polymer ?
#
loop_
_entity_poly.entity_id
_entity_poly.type
_entity_poly.pdbx_seq_one_letter_code
_entity_poly.pdbx_strand_id
1 'polypeptide(L)'
;METTPGATALPFATREVNMLHELHKSMLLNNIIGKNRNDILSQLPQCKIFHFAGHGFTDNQDPSKSHLLLEDDSKVDTLEVGKLLSLNLRQSQPFLAYLSACGTGQIKNKTFLDERIHLISGFRLAGFRLVIGALWEQNDLLADDDLMQAPWKTVILMSLPANISKRFVYEPLNFPGQSIRVVTLYQGSFSDPIRISLAEIQLVPNYFQRHHGLFQYEALSYVWGSEHNPKDAVMPDRSSISITNNLDIALRHLRYTAEDRQLWVDSLCINQKDEEEKSSQIPLMGSIYRLANRVLAWLGPEENESRHALETIAHVGRQVEINWSTTSIRPARGTSEVGWAELAMTAPFNDQELHSICSLFQRPWFERIWVRQEIILPTVALVKCGSTEVDWDLFRKGAYVMFRQPSDIWHIWKRNIAFVQSLRLVESLCRMRPGFLGYRDLRTDIRGTKSKDPRDMIYGVSSLLCGPDQGLGIQADYSKSVSEVYTDVVQRIIIQRRSLRILDTCELCSKVLDIPSWVPDWSSSLKQLNMPWGTWSACGWISAKVNFPQDPFLGKRVLRVAGIRASRIANVRCAQTGNYDTEVSHNRMIKLIRHFKPSGDLDAPYKGGGTIIEAYARVFVGLGFAHDFDPPDRYWPEFDRTVQDVRTIWMTDGNYDELRKVSMHPSEAFFRVFTSNIVGRCIFSTVDGLIGLTPLGAISNDLVCVIFGGRHPVILREYATSSASDAMYQVVGVCYVPGLMMGEIIHGSFPSFCRPINKFGHSLSTPAIENTHVALLDTRRNELKTDPSAILMEMGIRCERYQRHPHILEVTQEALQEANIAIEYFNLF
;
A
#
# COMPACT_ATOMS: atom_id res chain seq x y z
N MET A 1 15.45 14.45 61.25
CA MET A 1 15.57 14.69 62.71
C MET A 1 15.96 13.38 63.36
N GLU A 2 17.25 13.19 63.68
CA GLU A 2 17.75 11.91 64.22
C GLU A 2 17.63 11.81 65.74
N THR A 3 17.83 12.93 66.44
CA THR A 3 17.63 13.04 67.89
C THR A 3 16.54 14.05 68.19
N THR A 4 15.45 13.62 68.84
CA THR A 4 14.38 14.51 69.30
C THR A 4 14.21 14.31 70.82
N PRO A 5 14.33 15.37 71.65
CA PRO A 5 14.16 15.23 73.10
C PRO A 5 12.81 14.60 73.45
N GLY A 6 12.81 13.49 74.20
CA GLY A 6 11.60 12.78 74.61
C GLY A 6 11.04 11.75 73.62
N ALA A 7 11.71 11.52 72.48
CA ALA A 7 11.34 10.47 71.51
C ALA A 7 12.51 9.50 71.25
N THR A 8 12.22 8.35 70.63
CA THR A 8 13.26 7.38 70.24
C THR A 8 14.13 7.94 69.10
N ALA A 9 15.42 7.61 69.09
CA ALA A 9 16.32 8.04 68.03
C ALA A 9 15.92 7.42 66.68
N LEU A 10 15.96 8.22 65.61
CA LEU A 10 15.69 7.79 64.23
C LEU A 10 16.98 7.89 63.39
N PRO A 11 17.90 6.92 63.50
CA PRO A 11 19.22 6.98 62.86
C PRO A 11 19.14 7.07 61.33
N PHE A 12 18.02 6.65 60.72
CA PHE A 12 17.81 6.72 59.28
C PHE A 12 17.26 8.06 58.79
N ALA A 13 16.68 8.90 59.66
CA ALA A 13 16.12 10.18 59.23
C ALA A 13 17.17 11.13 58.65
N THR A 14 18.39 11.17 59.22
CA THR A 14 19.51 11.94 58.65
C THR A 14 19.98 11.34 57.33
N ARG A 15 19.99 10.00 57.22
CA ARG A 15 20.40 9.29 56.02
C ARG A 15 19.43 9.50 54.84
N GLU A 16 18.12 9.48 55.11
CA GLU A 16 17.07 9.76 54.11
C GLU A 16 17.20 11.18 53.54
N VAL A 17 17.36 12.19 54.40
CA VAL A 17 17.53 13.58 53.98
C VAL A 17 18.82 13.78 53.19
N ASN A 18 19.92 13.15 53.61
CA ASN A 18 21.20 13.20 52.88
C ASN A 18 21.12 12.50 51.50
N MET A 19 20.39 11.39 51.41
CA MET A 19 20.14 10.70 50.13
C MET A 19 19.38 11.61 49.16
N LEU A 20 18.33 12.29 49.62
CA LEU A 20 17.59 13.25 48.79
C LEU A 20 18.47 14.43 48.37
N HIS A 21 19.36 14.89 49.26
CA HIS A 21 20.31 15.96 48.93
C HIS A 21 21.23 15.58 47.76
N GLU A 22 21.79 14.37 47.76
CA GLU A 22 22.62 13.87 46.67
C GLU A 22 21.82 13.63 45.37
N LEU A 23 20.60 13.08 45.47
CA LEU A 23 19.72 12.88 44.32
C LEU A 23 19.35 14.22 43.65
N HIS A 24 19.16 15.27 44.44
CA HIS A 24 18.84 16.61 43.93
C HIS A 24 20.04 17.34 43.32
N LYS A 25 21.28 17.13 43.82
CA LYS A 25 22.51 17.63 43.16
C LYS A 25 22.60 17.12 41.74
N SER A 26 22.26 15.84 41.50
CA SER A 26 22.22 15.26 40.16
C SER A 26 21.14 15.87 39.25
N MET A 27 20.16 16.56 39.82
CA MET A 27 19.00 17.16 39.14
C MET A 27 19.00 18.70 39.10
N LEU A 28 20.06 19.36 39.57
CA LEU A 28 20.21 20.84 39.57
C LEU A 28 19.08 21.60 40.30
N LEU A 29 18.54 21.03 41.38
CA LEU A 29 17.51 21.69 42.21
C LEU A 29 18.14 22.44 43.39
N ASN A 30 17.57 23.59 43.76
CA ASN A 30 17.96 24.34 44.96
C ASN A 30 17.31 23.71 46.21
N ASN A 31 18.15 23.25 47.15
CA ASN A 31 17.70 22.65 48.41
C ASN A 31 17.81 23.66 49.55
N ILE A 32 16.78 23.74 50.39
CA ILE A 32 16.78 24.50 51.64
C ILE A 32 16.46 23.53 52.76
N ILE A 33 17.36 23.43 53.76
CA ILE A 33 17.17 22.61 54.95
C ILE A 33 16.69 23.55 56.07
N GLY A 34 15.39 23.48 56.39
CA GLY A 34 14.83 24.19 57.54
C GLY A 34 15.15 23.46 58.83
N LYS A 35 15.65 24.18 59.85
CA LYS A 35 16.03 23.58 61.14
C LYS A 35 14.94 23.72 62.19
N ASN A 36 14.31 24.89 62.29
CA ASN A 36 13.24 25.19 63.23
C ASN A 36 11.92 25.56 62.53
N ARG A 37 10.84 25.74 63.30
CA ARG A 37 9.51 26.07 62.76
C ARG A 37 9.49 27.36 61.95
N ASN A 38 10.19 28.41 62.41
CA ASN A 38 10.15 29.71 61.75
C ASN A 38 10.84 29.67 60.38
N ASP A 39 11.97 28.96 60.28
CA ASP A 39 12.66 28.71 59.01
C ASP A 39 11.72 28.02 58.03
N ILE A 40 11.06 26.94 58.47
CA ILE A 40 10.16 26.16 57.62
C ILE A 40 8.97 27.01 57.16
N LEU A 41 8.29 27.70 58.08
CA LEU A 41 7.14 28.56 57.76
C LEU A 41 7.50 29.70 56.79
N SER A 42 8.72 30.25 56.88
CA SER A 42 9.18 31.31 55.98
C SER A 42 9.41 30.83 54.54
N GLN A 43 9.79 29.56 54.36
CA GLN A 43 10.16 28.98 53.07
C GLN A 43 8.99 28.24 52.39
N LEU A 44 8.03 27.73 53.18
CA LEU A 44 6.87 26.98 52.69
C LEU A 44 6.10 27.67 51.55
N PRO A 45 5.88 29.00 51.55
CA PRO A 45 5.19 29.67 50.45
C PRO A 45 5.89 29.57 49.09
N GLN A 46 7.23 29.45 49.07
CA GLN A 46 8.02 29.34 47.83
C GLN A 46 8.41 27.89 47.49
N CYS A 47 8.06 26.95 48.37
CA CYS A 47 8.41 25.55 48.24
C CYS A 47 7.53 24.85 47.20
N LYS A 48 8.13 24.01 46.34
CA LYS A 48 7.37 23.11 45.44
C LYS A 48 7.22 21.70 46.01
N ILE A 49 8.22 21.22 46.74
CA ILE A 49 8.25 19.88 47.32
C ILE A 49 8.74 20.02 48.76
N PHE A 50 7.88 19.69 49.72
CA PHE A 50 8.22 19.63 51.13
C PHE A 50 8.49 18.18 51.53
N HIS A 51 9.64 17.91 52.12
CA HIS A 51 9.96 16.60 52.67
C HIS A 51 10.26 16.74 54.16
N PHE A 52 9.68 15.86 54.97
CA PHE A 52 9.93 15.77 56.39
C PHE A 52 10.27 14.33 56.77
N ALA A 53 11.42 14.14 57.42
CA ALA A 53 11.86 12.88 58.02
C ALA A 53 12.09 13.08 59.52
N GLY A 54 11.22 12.49 60.34
CA GLY A 54 11.23 12.68 61.78
C GLY A 54 9.95 12.17 62.44
N HIS A 55 9.70 12.61 63.67
CA HIS A 55 8.52 12.19 64.42
C HIS A 55 7.30 13.07 64.12
N GLY A 56 6.15 12.43 63.94
CA GLY A 56 4.84 13.07 63.87
C GLY A 56 4.02 12.70 65.10
N PHE A 57 3.26 13.65 65.62
CA PHE A 57 2.31 13.44 66.70
C PHE A 57 0.90 13.76 66.23
N THR A 58 -0.05 12.87 66.51
CA THR A 58 -1.46 13.06 66.22
C THR A 58 -2.23 13.22 67.52
N ASP A 59 -2.88 14.38 67.68
CA ASP A 59 -3.71 14.67 68.83
C ASP A 59 -5.13 14.12 68.61
N ASN A 60 -5.56 13.22 69.51
CA ASN A 60 -6.83 12.50 69.38
C ASN A 60 -8.05 13.32 69.86
N GLN A 61 -7.84 14.49 70.49
CA GLN A 61 -8.91 15.36 70.99
C GLN A 61 -9.06 16.62 70.13
N ASP A 62 -7.97 17.17 69.62
CA ASP A 62 -7.94 18.36 68.78
C ASP A 62 -6.94 18.21 67.61
N PRO A 63 -7.39 17.81 66.41
CA PRO A 63 -6.49 17.55 65.30
C PRO A 63 -5.72 18.77 64.80
N SER A 64 -6.16 19.99 65.11
CA SER A 64 -5.40 21.20 64.80
C SER A 64 -4.07 21.27 65.57
N LYS A 65 -3.99 20.57 66.71
CA LYS A 65 -2.79 20.40 67.54
C LYS A 65 -1.91 19.22 67.13
N SER A 66 -2.31 18.44 66.11
CA SER A 66 -1.39 17.47 65.50
C SER A 66 -0.19 18.21 64.93
N HIS A 67 1.01 17.68 65.14
CA HIS A 67 2.24 18.41 64.82
C HIS A 67 3.37 17.51 64.36
N LEU A 68 4.30 18.11 63.61
CA LEU A 68 5.61 17.53 63.35
C LEU A 68 6.57 18.02 64.44
N LEU A 69 7.36 17.11 64.98
CA LEU A 69 8.37 17.42 66.00
C LEU A 69 9.65 17.93 65.33
N LEU A 70 10.07 19.12 65.74
CA LEU A 70 11.25 19.84 65.27
C LEU A 70 12.26 20.01 66.42
N GLU A 71 13.47 20.43 66.08
CA GLU A 71 14.56 20.65 67.04
C GLU A 71 14.93 22.13 67.02
N ASP A 72 14.97 22.75 68.20
CA ASP A 72 15.43 24.12 68.37
C ASP A 72 16.33 24.19 69.62
N ASP A 73 17.65 24.25 69.40
CA ASP A 73 18.71 24.50 70.39
C ASP A 73 18.34 24.11 71.85
N SER A 74 18.10 22.81 72.08
CA SER A 74 17.81 22.19 73.39
C SER A 74 16.34 22.22 73.88
N LYS A 75 15.37 22.56 73.03
CA LYS A 75 13.92 22.45 73.30
C LYS A 75 13.19 21.76 72.13
N VAL A 76 12.06 21.12 72.44
CA VAL A 76 11.15 20.57 71.43
C VAL A 76 10.36 21.73 70.82
N ASP A 77 10.52 21.96 69.51
CA ASP A 77 9.68 22.86 68.71
C ASP A 77 8.66 22.03 67.90
N THR A 78 7.53 22.62 67.55
CA THR A 78 6.40 21.88 66.96
C THR A 78 5.76 22.66 65.81
N LEU A 79 5.65 22.00 64.65
CA LEU A 79 4.87 22.52 63.52
C LEU A 79 3.45 21.94 63.56
N GLU A 80 2.55 22.67 64.21
CA GLU A 80 1.13 22.33 64.32
C GLU A 80 0.36 22.54 63.00
N VAL A 81 -0.58 21.65 62.73
CA VAL A 81 -1.50 21.73 61.58
C VAL A 81 -2.27 23.06 61.60
N GLY A 82 -2.75 23.52 62.76
CA GLY A 82 -3.44 24.80 62.89
C GLY A 82 -2.60 25.98 62.38
N LYS A 83 -1.28 25.94 62.63
CA LYS A 83 -0.37 26.97 62.14
C LYS A 83 -0.12 26.85 60.64
N LEU A 84 0.00 25.63 60.12
CA LEU A 84 0.13 25.38 58.69
C LEU A 84 -1.10 25.86 57.90
N LEU A 85 -2.30 25.61 58.41
CA LEU A 85 -3.55 26.06 57.79
C LEU A 85 -3.64 27.59 57.72
N SER A 86 -3.11 28.30 58.72
CA SER A 86 -3.09 29.76 58.76
C SER A 86 -2.23 30.41 57.65
N LEU A 87 -1.30 29.67 57.04
CA LEU A 87 -0.46 30.17 55.94
C LEU A 87 -1.22 30.28 54.60
N ASN A 88 -2.32 29.56 54.42
CA ASN A 88 -3.12 29.53 53.19
C ASN A 88 -2.26 29.44 51.89
N LEU A 89 -1.56 28.32 51.71
CA LEU A 89 -0.67 28.06 50.57
C LEU A 89 -1.42 27.84 49.25
N ARG A 90 -2.73 28.11 49.17
CA ARG A 90 -3.54 27.95 47.96
C ARG A 90 -3.11 28.86 46.81
N GLN A 91 -2.45 29.99 47.12
CA GLN A 91 -1.93 30.90 46.10
C GLN A 91 -0.63 30.38 45.46
N SER A 92 0.24 29.71 46.24
CA SER A 92 1.49 29.14 45.72
C SER A 92 1.35 27.71 45.19
N GLN A 93 0.29 26.99 45.60
CA GLN A 93 -0.05 25.63 45.18
C GLN A 93 1.16 24.66 45.16
N PRO A 94 1.82 24.44 46.31
CA PRO A 94 2.94 23.52 46.39
C PRO A 94 2.51 22.12 45.93
N PHE A 95 3.41 21.42 45.22
CA PHE A 95 3.07 20.20 44.51
C PHE A 95 2.97 18.99 45.43
N LEU A 96 4.01 18.72 46.23
CA LEU A 96 4.10 17.50 47.04
C LEU A 96 4.55 17.80 48.48
N ALA A 97 3.87 17.22 49.46
CA ALA A 97 4.40 17.04 50.81
C ALA A 97 4.64 15.55 51.08
N TYR A 98 5.87 15.15 51.39
CA TYR A 98 6.22 13.80 51.77
C TYR A 98 6.57 13.76 53.26
N LEU A 99 5.74 13.09 54.04
CA LEU A 99 5.86 12.99 55.49
C LEU A 99 6.37 11.60 55.85
N SER A 100 7.69 11.44 55.87
CA SER A 100 8.40 10.26 56.38
C SER A 100 8.37 10.29 57.92
N ALA A 101 7.17 10.13 58.47
CA ALA A 101 6.91 10.11 59.89
C ALA A 101 5.87 9.04 60.21
N CYS A 102 6.20 8.18 61.19
CA CYS A 102 5.36 7.08 61.62
C CYS A 102 3.97 7.57 62.09
N GLY A 103 2.92 6.84 61.73
CA GLY A 103 1.56 7.10 62.23
C GLY A 103 0.89 8.40 61.76
N THR A 104 1.42 9.08 60.74
CA THR A 104 0.87 10.35 60.19
C THR A 104 -0.56 10.23 59.61
N GLY A 105 -1.06 9.01 59.42
CA GLY A 105 -2.46 8.72 59.10
C GLY A 105 -3.16 7.70 60.01
N GLN A 106 -2.64 7.43 61.22
CA GLN A 106 -3.32 6.52 62.16
C GLN A 106 -4.54 7.17 62.84
N ILE A 107 -5.65 6.44 62.87
CA ILE A 107 -6.85 6.76 63.65
C ILE A 107 -6.88 5.81 64.85
N LYS A 108 -6.49 6.27 66.05
CA LYS A 108 -6.43 5.41 67.26
C LYS A 108 -7.76 5.34 68.04
N ASN A 109 -8.80 6.09 67.66
CA ASN A 109 -10.09 6.14 68.37
C ASN A 109 -11.30 5.90 67.44
N LYS A 110 -12.11 4.87 67.72
CA LYS A 110 -13.23 4.42 66.85
C LYS A 110 -14.43 5.36 66.82
N THR A 111 -14.53 6.33 67.73
CA THR A 111 -15.69 7.23 67.87
C THR A 111 -15.67 8.42 66.89
N PHE A 112 -14.63 8.56 66.06
CA PHE A 112 -14.42 9.74 65.20
C PHE A 112 -13.98 9.36 63.76
N LEU A 113 -14.65 8.37 63.14
CA LEU A 113 -14.31 7.87 61.81
C LEU A 113 -14.70 8.82 60.65
N ASP A 114 -15.72 9.67 60.82
CA ASP A 114 -16.35 10.35 59.68
C ASP A 114 -15.88 11.79 59.43
N GLU A 115 -15.26 12.46 60.41
CA GLU A 115 -14.76 13.82 60.24
C GLU A 115 -13.54 14.02 61.15
N ARG A 116 -12.30 14.08 60.62
CA ARG A 116 -11.18 14.91 61.16
C ARG A 116 -9.87 14.86 60.36
N ILE A 117 -9.15 15.98 60.48
CA ILE A 117 -7.91 16.38 59.80
C ILE A 117 -6.71 15.66 60.44
N HIS A 118 -6.20 14.59 59.84
CA HIS A 118 -4.87 14.04 60.18
C HIS A 118 -3.76 14.83 59.47
N LEU A 119 -2.47 14.63 59.81
CA LEU A 119 -1.35 15.41 59.25
C LEU A 119 -1.39 15.49 57.71
N ILE A 120 -1.66 14.37 57.04
CA ILE A 120 -1.80 14.32 55.57
C ILE A 120 -2.94 15.25 55.09
N SER A 121 -4.11 15.18 55.72
CA SER A 121 -5.25 16.05 55.42
C SER A 121 -4.98 17.52 55.77
N GLY A 122 -4.19 17.79 56.81
CA GLY A 122 -3.77 19.14 57.20
C GLY A 122 -2.91 19.82 56.14
N PHE A 123 -1.90 19.11 55.62
CA PHE A 123 -1.07 19.58 54.51
C PHE A 123 -1.89 19.76 53.22
N ARG A 124 -2.85 18.87 52.96
CA ARG A 124 -3.78 18.99 51.83
C ARG A 124 -4.64 20.26 51.92
N LEU A 125 -5.25 20.49 53.09
CA LEU A 125 -6.09 21.66 53.34
C LEU A 125 -5.30 22.98 53.34
N ALA A 126 -4.03 22.93 53.75
CA ALA A 126 -3.13 24.08 53.69
C ALA A 126 -2.79 24.51 52.26
N GLY A 127 -2.78 23.58 51.29
CA GLY A 127 -2.64 23.90 49.86
C GLY A 127 -1.83 22.91 49.01
N PHE A 128 -1.31 21.82 49.56
CA PHE A 128 -0.49 20.85 48.80
C PHE A 128 -1.32 19.98 47.83
N ARG A 129 -0.85 19.84 46.58
CA ARG A 129 -1.50 19.05 45.51
C ARG A 129 -1.32 17.53 45.61
N LEU A 130 -0.38 17.06 46.40
CA LEU A 130 -0.22 15.66 46.74
C LEU A 130 0.41 15.59 48.14
N VAL A 131 -0.06 14.66 48.97
CA VAL A 131 0.55 14.42 50.28
C VAL A 131 0.73 12.93 50.46
N ILE A 132 1.96 12.51 50.76
CA ILE A 132 2.32 11.12 51.03
C ILE A 132 2.69 11.04 52.51
N GLY A 133 2.18 10.03 53.22
CA GLY A 133 2.52 9.75 54.61
C GLY A 133 2.24 8.29 54.97
N ALA A 134 2.74 7.84 56.12
CA ALA A 134 2.61 6.48 56.60
C ALA A 134 1.33 6.28 57.46
N LEU A 135 0.56 5.23 57.14
CA LEU A 135 -0.68 4.87 57.85
C LEU A 135 -0.44 4.04 59.13
N TRP A 136 0.78 3.58 59.40
CA TRP A 136 1.13 2.81 60.59
C TRP A 136 2.57 3.08 61.04
N GLU A 137 2.92 2.60 62.23
CA GLU A 137 4.29 2.62 62.75
C GLU A 137 5.13 1.62 61.95
N GLN A 138 6.17 2.08 61.27
CA GLN A 138 7.15 1.21 60.62
C GLN A 138 8.34 0.97 61.56
N ASN A 139 8.86 -0.25 61.53
CA ASN A 139 10.05 -0.62 62.29
C ASN A 139 11.28 -0.29 61.45
N ASP A 140 12.08 0.67 61.89
CA ASP A 140 13.26 1.21 61.19
C ASP A 140 14.31 0.15 60.80
N LEU A 141 14.25 -1.05 61.38
CA LEU A 141 15.21 -2.14 61.15
C LEU A 141 14.92 -3.01 59.90
N LEU A 142 13.82 -2.79 59.17
CA LEU A 142 13.39 -3.64 58.04
C LEU A 142 13.29 -2.91 56.68
N ALA A 143 13.66 -1.64 56.59
CA ALA A 143 13.61 -0.88 55.35
C ALA A 143 14.90 -1.05 54.53
N ASP A 144 14.85 -1.87 53.48
CA ASP A 144 15.94 -2.03 52.50
C ASP A 144 16.14 -0.76 51.66
N ASP A 145 17.38 -0.38 51.35
CA ASP A 145 17.78 0.88 50.71
C ASP A 145 17.10 1.06 49.33
N ASP A 146 16.77 -0.03 48.63
CA ASP A 146 16.12 0.00 47.30
C ASP A 146 14.59 0.19 47.38
N LEU A 147 13.94 -0.32 48.43
CA LEU A 147 12.49 -0.23 48.63
C LEU A 147 12.06 1.19 49.01
N MET A 148 12.93 1.92 49.72
CA MET A 148 12.74 3.34 50.07
C MET A 148 13.02 4.28 48.88
N GLN A 149 13.91 3.92 47.94
CA GLN A 149 14.26 4.75 46.78
C GLN A 149 13.24 4.71 45.64
N ALA A 150 12.57 3.58 45.43
CA ALA A 150 11.68 3.35 44.29
C ALA A 150 10.49 4.35 44.19
N PRO A 151 9.81 4.72 45.30
CA PRO A 151 8.78 5.75 45.27
C PRO A 151 9.33 7.13 44.87
N TRP A 152 10.52 7.49 45.37
CA TRP A 152 11.15 8.79 45.11
C TRP A 152 11.62 8.96 43.67
N LYS A 153 12.30 7.94 43.12
CA LYS A 153 12.69 7.95 41.69
C LYS A 153 11.45 8.13 40.82
N THR A 154 10.39 7.37 41.08
CA THR A 154 9.16 7.42 40.27
C THR A 154 8.43 8.76 40.37
N VAL A 155 8.21 9.26 41.59
CA VAL A 155 7.46 10.52 41.82
C VAL A 155 8.25 11.74 41.32
N ILE A 156 9.56 11.83 41.55
CA ILE A 156 10.38 12.94 41.04
C ILE A 156 10.52 12.87 39.50
N LEU A 157 10.62 11.66 38.93
CA LEU A 157 10.68 11.48 37.47
C LEU A 157 9.38 11.91 36.77
N MET A 158 8.23 11.79 37.42
CA MET A 158 6.93 12.21 36.88
C MET A 158 6.64 13.72 37.03
N SER A 159 7.38 14.44 37.90
CA SER A 159 7.00 15.78 38.36
C SER A 159 7.83 16.95 37.80
N LEU A 160 8.92 16.68 37.07
CA LEU A 160 9.80 17.71 36.50
C LEU A 160 9.49 17.99 35.02
N PRO A 161 9.67 19.24 34.54
CA PRO A 161 9.56 19.55 33.12
C PRO A 161 10.54 18.70 32.30
N ALA A 162 10.09 18.28 31.12
CA ALA A 162 10.77 17.35 30.21
C ALA A 162 12.06 17.96 29.63
N ASN A 163 13.12 18.07 30.42
CA ASN A 163 14.46 18.20 29.86
C ASN A 163 14.90 16.82 29.35
N ILE A 164 14.78 16.64 28.04
CA ILE A 164 15.24 15.45 27.31
C ILE A 164 16.76 15.35 27.51
N SER A 165 17.20 14.31 28.20
CA SER A 165 18.61 14.15 28.62
C SER A 165 19.45 13.33 27.65
N LYS A 166 18.85 12.51 26.78
CA LYS A 166 19.54 11.61 25.83
C LYS A 166 18.65 11.18 24.65
N ARG A 167 19.24 10.73 23.54
CA ARG A 167 18.54 10.05 22.43
C ARG A 167 18.33 8.56 22.71
N PHE A 168 17.15 8.05 22.36
CA PHE A 168 16.84 6.62 22.46
C PHE A 168 17.77 5.79 21.56
N VAL A 169 18.14 4.59 22.03
CA VAL A 169 18.96 3.62 21.29
C VAL A 169 18.22 2.29 21.28
N TYR A 170 18.07 1.70 20.10
CA TYR A 170 17.44 0.40 19.94
C TYR A 170 18.32 -0.71 20.52
N GLU A 171 17.71 -1.61 21.29
CA GLU A 171 18.31 -2.90 21.65
C GLU A 171 18.02 -3.93 20.55
N PRO A 172 18.98 -4.79 20.16
CA PRO A 172 18.73 -5.85 19.19
C PRO A 172 17.55 -6.74 19.59
N LEU A 173 16.80 -7.23 18.60
CA LEU A 173 15.73 -8.20 18.84
C LEU A 173 16.31 -9.51 19.34
N ASN A 174 15.66 -10.11 20.34
CA ASN A 174 16.08 -11.40 20.90
C ASN A 174 15.79 -12.56 19.93
N PHE A 175 14.74 -12.45 19.11
CA PHE A 175 14.34 -13.47 18.13
C PHE A 175 14.16 -12.90 16.72
N PRO A 176 15.25 -12.51 16.03
CA PRO A 176 15.18 -11.95 14.68
C PRO A 176 14.39 -12.85 13.72
N GLY A 177 13.47 -12.24 12.96
CA GLY A 177 12.59 -12.95 12.03
C GLY A 177 11.42 -13.71 12.69
N GLN A 178 11.26 -13.66 14.02
CA GLN A 178 10.13 -14.27 14.73
C GLN A 178 9.45 -13.30 15.72
N SER A 179 10.15 -12.26 16.15
CA SER A 179 9.63 -11.20 17.01
C SER A 179 9.54 -9.85 16.30
N ILE A 180 8.72 -8.98 16.88
CA ILE A 180 8.52 -7.59 16.46
C ILE A 180 8.50 -6.70 17.70
N ARG A 181 8.80 -5.40 17.56
CA ARG A 181 8.50 -4.42 18.63
C ARG A 181 7.08 -3.88 18.45
N VAL A 182 6.41 -3.57 19.56
CA VAL A 182 5.13 -2.86 19.60
C VAL A 182 5.29 -1.61 20.46
N VAL A 183 4.67 -0.53 20.02
CA VAL A 183 4.61 0.77 20.70
C VAL A 183 3.41 0.80 21.64
N THR A 184 3.64 1.07 22.92
CA THR A 184 2.59 1.58 23.80
C THR A 184 2.55 3.09 23.65
N LEU A 185 1.45 3.63 23.09
CA LEU A 185 1.16 5.06 23.05
C LEU A 185 0.37 5.44 24.30
N TYR A 186 0.97 6.24 25.17
CA TYR A 186 0.34 6.63 26.43
C TYR A 186 -0.81 7.60 26.21
N GLN A 187 -1.82 7.52 27.07
CA GLN A 187 -2.97 8.43 27.07
C GLN A 187 -2.58 9.91 27.24
N GLY A 188 -3.41 10.82 26.70
CA GLY A 188 -3.18 12.27 26.83
C GLY A 188 -4.07 13.12 25.92
N SER A 189 -4.14 14.41 26.22
CA SER A 189 -4.88 15.41 25.43
C SER A 189 -4.16 15.73 24.13
N PHE A 190 -4.84 16.22 23.08
CA PHE A 190 -4.21 16.48 21.78
C PHE A 190 -2.93 17.33 21.84
N SER A 191 -2.88 18.34 22.73
CA SER A 191 -1.74 19.25 22.92
C SER A 191 -0.57 18.64 23.71
N ASP A 192 -0.80 17.56 24.46
CA ASP A 192 0.23 17.00 25.34
C ASP A 192 1.37 16.40 24.51
N PRO A 193 2.62 16.38 25.03
CA PRO A 193 3.72 15.69 24.39
C PRO A 193 3.38 14.23 24.08
N ILE A 194 3.87 13.70 22.96
CA ILE A 194 3.75 12.27 22.65
C ILE A 194 4.68 11.51 23.59
N ARG A 195 4.10 10.58 24.36
CA ARG A 195 4.84 9.67 25.23
C ARG A 195 4.62 8.25 24.73
N ILE A 196 5.69 7.47 24.63
CA ILE A 196 5.62 6.09 24.17
C ILE A 196 6.57 5.17 24.95
N SER A 197 6.36 3.87 24.86
CA SER A 197 7.36 2.84 25.19
C SER A 197 7.36 1.73 24.13
N LEU A 198 8.44 0.98 24.03
CA LEU A 198 8.60 -0.13 23.08
C LEU A 198 8.76 -1.45 23.85
N ALA A 199 8.08 -2.50 23.39
CA ALA A 199 8.23 -3.85 23.92
C ALA A 199 8.38 -4.86 22.78
N GLU A 200 9.30 -5.82 22.92
CA GLU A 200 9.43 -6.95 22.00
C GLU A 200 8.35 -8.00 22.30
N ILE A 201 7.67 -8.48 21.25
CA ILE A 201 6.70 -9.57 21.32
C ILE A 201 6.99 -10.61 20.23
N GLN A 202 6.66 -11.87 20.48
CA GLN A 202 6.68 -12.89 19.45
C GLN A 202 5.45 -12.79 18.55
N LEU A 203 5.66 -12.93 17.24
CA LEU A 203 4.59 -12.84 16.26
C LEU A 203 3.86 -14.19 16.14
N VAL A 204 2.82 -14.38 16.95
CA VAL A 204 1.99 -15.61 16.99
C VAL A 204 0.57 -15.36 16.47
N PRO A 205 -0.14 -16.40 15.95
CA PRO A 205 -1.50 -16.22 15.43
C PRO A 205 -2.51 -15.71 16.47
N ASN A 206 -3.46 -14.87 16.04
CA ASN A 206 -4.41 -14.17 16.93
C ASN A 206 -5.28 -15.08 17.79
N TYR A 207 -5.62 -16.28 17.31
CA TYR A 207 -6.37 -17.24 18.11
C TYR A 207 -5.58 -17.61 19.38
N PHE A 208 -4.28 -17.88 19.25
CA PHE A 208 -3.42 -18.14 20.40
C PHE A 208 -3.29 -16.91 21.28
N GLN A 209 -3.23 -15.69 20.70
CA GLN A 209 -3.16 -14.47 21.50
C GLN A 209 -4.40 -14.30 22.39
N ARG A 210 -5.61 -14.49 21.84
CA ARG A 210 -6.88 -14.33 22.57
C ARG A 210 -7.09 -15.39 23.65
N HIS A 211 -6.72 -16.65 23.40
CA HIS A 211 -6.98 -17.76 24.34
C HIS A 211 -5.97 -17.83 25.48
N HIS A 212 -4.76 -17.28 25.28
CA HIS A 212 -3.69 -17.29 26.30
C HIS A 212 -3.44 -15.92 26.94
N GLY A 213 -4.28 -14.91 26.66
CA GLY A 213 -4.11 -13.56 27.22
C GLY A 213 -2.82 -12.87 26.76
N LEU A 214 -2.30 -13.21 25.58
CA LEU A 214 -1.08 -12.60 25.04
C LEU A 214 -1.38 -11.23 24.43
N PHE A 215 -0.32 -10.41 24.32
CA PHE A 215 -0.35 -9.03 23.81
C PHE A 215 -1.09 -8.91 22.46
N GLN A 216 -2.04 -7.98 22.38
CA GLN A 216 -2.69 -7.57 21.15
C GLN A 216 -2.18 -6.20 20.73
N TYR A 217 -2.08 -5.98 19.42
CA TYR A 217 -1.68 -4.69 18.86
C TYR A 217 -2.55 -4.32 17.65
N GLU A 218 -2.61 -3.04 17.35
CA GLU A 218 -3.17 -2.52 16.10
C GLU A 218 -2.03 -2.07 15.20
N ALA A 219 -2.14 -2.21 13.88
CA ALA A 219 -1.09 -1.74 12.97
C ALA A 219 -1.49 -0.41 12.32
N LEU A 220 -0.55 0.54 12.28
CA LEU A 220 -0.72 1.82 11.61
C LEU A 220 -0.27 1.72 10.16
N SER A 221 -1.13 2.19 9.25
CA SER A 221 -0.84 2.37 7.82
C SER A 221 -0.88 3.86 7.52
N TYR A 222 0.27 4.50 7.31
CA TYR A 222 0.35 5.96 7.15
C TYR A 222 1.52 6.37 6.25
N VAL A 223 1.41 7.54 5.61
CA VAL A 223 2.51 8.10 4.81
C VAL A 223 3.58 8.65 5.76
N TRP A 224 4.86 8.29 5.59
CA TRP A 224 5.91 8.81 6.50
C TRP A 224 6.02 10.34 6.49
N GLY A 225 5.79 10.96 5.33
CA GLY A 225 5.86 12.40 5.16
C GLY A 225 7.30 12.91 5.11
N SER A 226 7.48 14.21 5.30
CA SER A 226 8.79 14.86 5.30
C SER A 226 9.59 14.50 6.56
N GLU A 227 10.88 14.21 6.38
CA GLU A 227 11.87 14.08 7.46
C GLU A 227 12.35 15.46 7.98
N HIS A 228 11.95 16.56 7.32
CA HIS A 228 12.27 17.90 7.78
C HIS A 228 11.48 18.29 9.04
N ASN A 229 12.15 18.99 9.96
CA ASN A 229 11.58 19.46 11.22
C ASN A 229 10.91 18.33 12.03
N PRO A 230 11.66 17.26 12.38
CA PRO A 230 11.09 16.14 13.12
C PRO A 230 10.64 16.58 14.52
N LYS A 231 9.71 15.82 15.08
CA LYS A 231 9.25 15.95 16.47
C LYS A 231 9.90 14.87 17.32
N ASP A 232 9.81 15.03 18.63
CA ASP A 232 10.33 14.07 19.59
C ASP A 232 9.17 13.40 20.33
N ALA A 233 9.16 12.06 20.31
CA ALA A 233 8.38 11.27 21.24
C ALA A 233 9.23 10.92 22.46
N VAL A 234 8.65 11.03 23.65
CA VAL A 234 9.33 10.90 24.93
C VAL A 234 9.18 9.49 25.49
N MET A 235 10.30 8.87 25.85
CA MET A 235 10.37 7.55 26.48
C MET A 235 10.25 7.63 28.01
N PRO A 236 9.94 6.54 28.72
CA PRO A 236 9.81 6.55 30.18
C PRO A 236 11.11 6.92 30.91
N ASP A 237 12.26 6.57 30.32
CA ASP A 237 13.60 6.92 30.81
C ASP A 237 14.03 8.36 30.47
N ARG A 238 13.11 9.17 29.92
CA ARG A 238 13.32 10.55 29.44
C ARG A 238 14.25 10.67 28.24
N SER A 239 14.60 9.57 27.60
CA SER A 239 15.19 9.64 26.27
C SER A 239 14.14 10.05 25.23
N SER A 240 14.57 10.51 24.06
CA SER A 240 13.66 10.81 22.95
C SER A 240 13.98 10.03 21.68
N ILE A 241 12.92 9.62 20.99
CA ILE A 241 12.98 9.11 19.63
C ILE A 241 12.42 10.15 18.67
N SER A 242 13.12 10.33 17.55
CA SER A 242 12.72 11.28 16.52
C SER A 242 11.60 10.68 15.66
N ILE A 243 10.51 11.42 15.47
CA ILE A 243 9.37 11.04 14.64
C ILE A 243 9.08 12.13 13.61
N THR A 244 8.56 11.75 12.44
CA THR A 244 8.17 12.72 11.42
C THR A 244 6.96 13.53 11.87
N ASN A 245 6.77 14.73 11.29
CA ASN A 245 5.61 15.55 11.60
C ASN A 245 4.29 14.84 11.28
N ASN A 246 4.24 14.03 10.21
CA ASN A 246 3.03 13.29 9.88
C ASN A 246 2.72 12.19 10.90
N LEU A 247 3.75 11.53 11.44
CA LEU A 247 3.55 10.55 12.51
C LEU A 247 3.12 11.22 13.82
N ASP A 248 3.70 12.36 14.22
CA ASP A 248 3.26 13.11 15.41
C ASP A 248 1.76 13.45 15.33
N ILE A 249 1.31 14.01 14.20
CA ILE A 249 -0.11 14.34 13.98
C ILE A 249 -0.97 13.07 14.04
N ALA A 250 -0.57 11.99 13.36
CA ALA A 250 -1.29 10.72 13.41
C ALA A 250 -1.42 10.20 14.85
N LEU A 251 -0.33 10.13 15.61
CA LEU A 251 -0.33 9.66 16.99
C LEU A 251 -1.22 10.54 17.88
N ARG A 252 -1.25 11.86 17.69
CA ARG A 252 -2.17 12.75 18.45
C ARG A 252 -3.64 12.44 18.18
N HIS A 253 -4.01 12.16 16.94
CA HIS A 253 -5.39 11.78 16.57
C HIS A 253 -5.75 10.35 16.99
N LEU A 254 -4.76 9.46 17.10
CA LEU A 254 -4.96 8.06 17.48
C LEU A 254 -4.87 7.83 18.99
N ARG A 255 -4.24 8.75 19.74
CA ARG A 255 -4.12 8.67 21.20
C ARG A 255 -5.50 8.75 21.86
N TYR A 256 -5.74 7.84 22.80
CA TYR A 256 -6.90 7.93 23.68
C TYR A 256 -6.63 8.89 24.85
N THR A 257 -7.68 9.47 25.41
CA THR A 257 -7.56 10.40 26.55
C THR A 257 -7.49 9.68 27.90
N ALA A 258 -7.99 8.46 27.97
CA ALA A 258 -8.23 7.75 29.24
C ALA A 258 -7.51 6.40 29.36
N GLU A 259 -6.94 5.86 28.28
CA GLU A 259 -6.24 4.57 28.30
C GLU A 259 -5.08 4.54 27.30
N ASP A 260 -4.12 3.66 27.54
CA ASP A 260 -2.98 3.48 26.66
C ASP A 260 -3.36 2.63 25.44
N ARG A 261 -2.68 2.87 24.30
CA ARG A 261 -2.98 2.19 23.04
C ARG A 261 -1.77 1.42 22.52
N GLN A 262 -1.95 0.15 22.17
CA GLN A 262 -0.90 -0.70 21.60
C GLN A 262 -0.89 -0.61 20.07
N LEU A 263 0.20 -0.10 19.50
CA LEU A 263 0.35 0.16 18.07
C LEU A 263 1.63 -0.48 17.53
N TRP A 264 1.56 -1.04 16.33
CA TRP A 264 2.72 -1.31 15.51
C TRP A 264 2.87 -0.20 14.47
N VAL A 265 4.01 0.47 14.46
CA VAL A 265 4.35 1.58 13.58
C VAL A 265 5.73 1.30 12.99
N ASP A 266 5.80 1.04 11.69
CA ASP A 266 7.02 0.63 10.98
C ASP A 266 8.28 1.46 11.32
N SER A 267 8.17 2.79 11.32
CA SER A 267 9.28 3.72 11.59
C SER A 267 9.77 3.73 13.05
N LEU A 268 8.98 3.21 14.00
CA LEU A 268 9.30 3.11 15.43
C LEU A 268 9.60 1.68 15.86
N CYS A 269 8.94 0.69 15.26
CA CYS A 269 9.05 -0.70 15.65
C CYS A 269 10.26 -1.39 15.02
N ILE A 270 10.70 -0.91 13.85
CA ILE A 270 11.88 -1.38 13.14
C ILE A 270 12.99 -0.34 13.28
N ASN A 271 14.18 -0.77 13.64
CA ASN A 271 15.38 0.07 13.64
C ASN A 271 15.77 0.40 12.19
N GLN A 272 15.28 1.54 11.69
CA GLN A 272 15.46 1.97 10.30
C GLN A 272 16.93 2.21 9.89
N LYS A 273 17.86 2.24 10.85
CA LYS A 273 19.30 2.42 10.61
C LYS A 273 20.08 1.11 10.59
N ASP A 274 19.43 0.00 10.91
CA ASP A 274 20.02 -1.33 10.93
C ASP A 274 19.49 -2.15 9.75
N GLU A 275 20.33 -2.35 8.74
CA GLU A 275 19.96 -3.08 7.53
C GLU A 275 19.75 -4.58 7.77
N GLU A 276 20.41 -5.16 8.78
CA GLU A 276 20.22 -6.56 9.16
C GLU A 276 18.85 -6.75 9.82
N GLU A 277 18.51 -5.87 10.76
CA GLU A 277 17.19 -5.87 11.38
C GLU A 277 16.09 -5.66 10.33
N LYS A 278 16.21 -4.64 9.46
CA LYS A 278 15.26 -4.39 8.37
C LYS A 278 15.09 -5.61 7.47
N SER A 279 16.18 -6.26 7.07
CA SER A 279 16.13 -7.45 6.21
C SER A 279 15.44 -8.63 6.89
N SER A 280 15.50 -8.73 8.22
CA SER A 280 14.75 -9.74 8.99
C SER A 280 13.27 -9.41 9.19
N GLN A 281 12.92 -8.11 9.28
CA GLN A 281 11.56 -7.65 9.58
C GLN A 281 10.68 -7.49 8.34
N ILE A 282 11.24 -7.08 7.20
CA ILE A 282 10.48 -6.84 5.96
C ILE A 282 9.73 -8.10 5.47
N PRO A 283 10.31 -9.30 5.50
CA PRO A 283 9.58 -10.54 5.19
C PRO A 283 8.36 -10.78 6.09
N LEU A 284 8.34 -10.21 7.31
CA LEU A 284 7.22 -10.33 8.25
C LEU A 284 6.07 -9.36 7.99
N MET A 285 6.24 -8.34 7.14
CA MET A 285 5.22 -7.30 6.90
C MET A 285 3.83 -7.88 6.64
N GLY A 286 3.74 -8.91 5.77
CA GLY A 286 2.46 -9.57 5.49
C GLY A 286 1.81 -10.20 6.73
N SER A 287 2.61 -10.85 7.57
CA SER A 287 2.17 -11.46 8.82
C SER A 287 1.78 -10.40 9.85
N ILE A 288 2.54 -9.31 9.97
CA ILE A 288 2.28 -8.22 10.91
C ILE A 288 0.90 -7.60 10.67
N TYR A 289 0.57 -7.26 9.43
CA TYR A 289 -0.74 -6.67 9.12
C TYR A 289 -1.87 -7.70 9.18
N ARG A 290 -1.63 -8.95 8.76
CA ARG A 290 -2.61 -10.04 8.86
C ARG A 290 -2.98 -10.37 10.31
N LEU A 291 -2.00 -10.32 11.21
CA LEU A 291 -2.14 -10.66 12.63
C LEU A 291 -2.46 -9.44 13.50
N ALA A 292 -2.46 -8.23 12.98
CA ALA A 292 -2.95 -7.08 13.74
C ALA A 292 -4.42 -7.30 14.16
N ASN A 293 -4.81 -6.84 15.35
CA ASN A 293 -6.22 -6.90 15.79
C ASN A 293 -7.11 -6.08 14.86
N ARG A 294 -6.59 -4.94 14.38
CA ARG A 294 -7.12 -4.13 13.28
C ARG A 294 -6.02 -3.26 12.69
N VAL A 295 -6.25 -2.77 11.48
CA VAL A 295 -5.38 -1.81 10.81
C VAL A 295 -6.03 -0.43 10.76
N LEU A 296 -5.24 0.59 11.04
CA LEU A 296 -5.65 2.00 10.99
C LEU A 296 -4.99 2.65 9.78
N ALA A 297 -5.76 2.88 8.72
CA ALA A 297 -5.31 3.59 7.53
C ALA A 297 -5.48 5.10 7.71
N TRP A 298 -4.40 5.77 8.06
CA TRP A 298 -4.36 7.21 8.31
C TRP A 298 -4.12 7.99 7.00
N LEU A 299 -5.15 8.70 6.54
CA LEU A 299 -5.11 9.51 5.32
C LEU A 299 -4.58 10.93 5.55
N GLY A 300 -4.49 11.38 6.80
CA GLY A 300 -4.06 12.73 7.17
C GLY A 300 -5.09 13.47 8.03
N PRO A 301 -4.80 14.72 8.42
CA PRO A 301 -5.73 15.59 9.13
C PRO A 301 -6.96 15.92 8.27
N GLU A 302 -8.02 16.38 8.93
CA GLU A 302 -9.24 16.82 8.24
C GLU A 302 -8.98 18.11 7.46
N GLU A 303 -9.04 18.01 6.13
CA GLU A 303 -8.99 19.15 5.21
C GLU A 303 -9.85 18.84 3.98
N ASN A 304 -10.15 19.85 3.16
CA ASN A 304 -10.90 19.71 1.89
C ASN A 304 -12.22 18.93 2.06
N GLU A 305 -12.91 19.14 3.19
CA GLU A 305 -14.16 18.46 3.54
C GLU A 305 -14.07 16.92 3.54
N SER A 306 -12.88 16.38 3.83
CA SER A 306 -12.63 14.94 3.91
C SER A 306 -13.59 14.17 4.82
N ARG A 307 -14.11 14.80 5.89
CA ARG A 307 -15.19 14.22 6.70
C ARG A 307 -16.42 13.91 5.85
N HIS A 308 -16.92 14.91 5.13
CA HIS A 308 -18.08 14.77 4.27
C HIS A 308 -17.82 13.76 3.16
N ALA A 309 -16.64 13.79 2.53
CA ALA A 309 -16.25 12.79 1.53
C ALA A 309 -16.30 11.36 2.08
N LEU A 310 -15.72 11.12 3.26
CA LEU A 310 -15.74 9.80 3.91
C LEU A 310 -17.15 9.34 4.26
N GLU A 311 -17.97 10.23 4.81
CA GLU A 311 -19.37 9.95 5.16
C GLU A 311 -20.21 9.63 3.93
N THR A 312 -20.04 10.37 2.84
CA THR A 312 -20.72 10.14 1.56
C THR A 312 -20.31 8.81 0.93
N ILE A 313 -19.01 8.50 0.89
CA ILE A 313 -18.52 7.20 0.41
C ILE A 313 -19.10 6.07 1.27
N ALA A 314 -19.06 6.20 2.60
CA ALA A 314 -19.59 5.20 3.51
C ALA A 314 -21.11 5.02 3.35
N HIS A 315 -21.85 6.11 3.13
CA HIS A 315 -23.29 6.07 2.86
C HIS A 315 -23.60 5.22 1.64
N VAL A 316 -22.94 5.49 0.50
CA VAL A 316 -23.11 4.70 -0.72
C VAL A 316 -22.73 3.24 -0.49
N GLY A 317 -21.63 2.99 0.22
CA GLY A 317 -21.17 1.64 0.56
C GLY A 317 -22.18 0.84 1.38
N ARG A 318 -22.97 1.50 2.25
CA ARG A 318 -24.05 0.86 3.02
C ARG A 318 -25.26 0.45 2.16
N GLN A 319 -25.45 1.08 1.00
CA GLN A 319 -26.61 0.81 0.14
C GLN A 319 -26.40 -0.38 -0.79
N VAL A 320 -25.19 -0.93 -0.89
CA VAL A 320 -24.85 -1.98 -1.86
C VAL A 320 -24.16 -3.19 -1.25
N GLU A 321 -24.29 -4.32 -1.93
CA GLU A 321 -23.46 -5.50 -1.75
C GLU A 321 -22.73 -5.79 -3.06
N ILE A 322 -21.44 -6.14 -2.96
CA ILE A 322 -20.58 -6.39 -4.12
C ILE A 322 -20.06 -7.81 -4.05
N ASN A 323 -20.24 -8.56 -5.13
CA ASN A 323 -19.50 -9.80 -5.34
C ASN A 323 -18.17 -9.46 -6.02
N TRP A 324 -17.08 -9.43 -5.26
CA TRP A 324 -15.75 -9.07 -5.78
C TRP A 324 -15.20 -10.06 -6.82
N SER A 325 -15.72 -11.29 -6.89
CA SER A 325 -15.31 -12.29 -7.88
C SER A 325 -15.95 -12.04 -9.25
N THR A 326 -17.24 -11.69 -9.28
CA THR A 326 -17.98 -11.38 -10.52
C THR A 326 -18.04 -9.90 -10.83
N THR A 327 -17.62 -9.05 -9.89
CA THR A 327 -17.71 -7.58 -9.92
C THR A 327 -19.15 -7.03 -10.02
N SER A 328 -20.15 -7.89 -9.75
CA SER A 328 -21.57 -7.52 -9.80
C SER A 328 -21.99 -6.78 -8.53
N ILE A 329 -22.83 -5.76 -8.71
CA ILE A 329 -23.40 -4.93 -7.64
C ILE A 329 -24.87 -5.29 -7.47
N ARG A 330 -25.33 -5.40 -6.23
CA ARG A 330 -26.75 -5.58 -5.89
C ARG A 330 -27.12 -4.67 -4.71
N PRO A 331 -28.40 -4.31 -4.52
CA PRO A 331 -28.81 -3.56 -3.35
C PRO A 331 -28.51 -4.29 -2.05
N ALA A 332 -28.14 -3.54 -1.01
CA ALA A 332 -28.01 -4.07 0.33
C ALA A 332 -29.38 -4.50 0.88
N ARG A 333 -29.38 -5.47 1.81
CA ARG A 333 -30.64 -5.94 2.42
C ARG A 333 -31.28 -4.80 3.23
N GLY A 334 -32.53 -4.47 2.92
CA GLY A 334 -33.30 -3.45 3.64
C GLY A 334 -33.01 -2.00 3.25
N THR A 335 -32.23 -1.75 2.19
CA THR A 335 -32.05 -0.39 1.67
C THR A 335 -33.31 0.12 0.96
N SER A 336 -33.64 1.39 1.18
CA SER A 336 -34.62 2.15 0.40
C SER A 336 -34.01 2.80 -0.85
N GLU A 337 -32.68 2.91 -0.94
CA GLU A 337 -31.95 3.57 -2.01
C GLU A 337 -31.37 2.56 -3.02
N VAL A 338 -32.26 1.71 -3.58
CA VAL A 338 -31.86 0.63 -4.49
C VAL A 338 -31.14 1.13 -5.76
N GLY A 339 -31.36 2.39 -6.15
CA GLY A 339 -30.77 3.01 -7.33
C GLY A 339 -29.23 3.03 -7.33
N TRP A 340 -28.57 2.96 -6.17
CA TRP A 340 -27.10 2.87 -6.11
C TRP A 340 -26.53 1.57 -6.72
N ALA A 341 -27.34 0.51 -6.79
CA ALA A 341 -26.96 -0.72 -7.48
C ALA A 341 -27.31 -0.71 -8.98
N GLU A 342 -28.15 0.22 -9.42
CA GLU A 342 -28.60 0.36 -10.80
C GLU A 342 -27.65 1.30 -11.57
N LEU A 343 -26.64 0.72 -12.24
CA LEU A 343 -25.61 1.46 -13.00
C LEU A 343 -26.14 2.33 -14.16
N ALA A 344 -27.45 2.32 -14.42
CA ALA A 344 -28.12 3.17 -15.40
C ALA A 344 -28.53 4.53 -14.83
N MET A 345 -28.54 4.71 -13.50
CA MET A 345 -28.84 5.97 -12.87
C MET A 345 -27.57 6.78 -12.65
N THR A 346 -27.64 8.08 -12.96
CA THR A 346 -26.60 9.05 -12.63
C THR A 346 -26.64 9.32 -11.13
N ALA A 347 -25.55 9.02 -10.41
CA ALA A 347 -25.42 9.37 -9.00
C ALA A 347 -25.68 10.88 -8.78
N PRO A 348 -26.54 11.25 -7.81
CA PRO A 348 -26.97 12.62 -7.59
C PRO A 348 -25.94 13.45 -6.80
N PHE A 349 -24.64 13.28 -7.08
CA PHE A 349 -23.62 14.07 -6.40
C PHE A 349 -23.64 15.52 -6.87
N ASN A 350 -23.64 16.46 -5.95
CA ASN A 350 -23.41 17.87 -6.26
C ASN A 350 -21.90 18.15 -6.46
N ASP A 351 -21.58 19.33 -6.99
CA ASP A 351 -20.18 19.71 -7.28
C ASP A 351 -19.27 19.68 -6.05
N GLN A 352 -19.81 20.03 -4.88
CA GLN A 352 -19.06 20.05 -3.62
C GLN A 352 -18.71 18.64 -3.13
N GLU A 353 -19.69 17.73 -3.17
CA GLU A 353 -19.50 16.31 -2.87
C GLU A 353 -18.42 15.70 -3.77
N LEU A 354 -18.52 15.93 -5.08
CA LEU A 354 -17.53 15.46 -6.03
C LEU A 354 -16.13 16.03 -5.74
N HIS A 355 -16.03 17.33 -5.47
CA HIS A 355 -14.74 17.97 -5.17
C HIS A 355 -14.07 17.41 -3.91
N SER A 356 -14.86 17.18 -2.86
CA SER A 356 -14.36 16.60 -1.60
C SER A 356 -13.85 15.16 -1.78
N ILE A 357 -14.58 14.33 -2.55
CA ILE A 357 -14.18 12.95 -2.88
C ILE A 357 -12.92 12.95 -3.75
N CYS A 358 -12.83 13.84 -4.74
CA CYS A 358 -11.64 13.99 -5.58
C CYS A 358 -10.40 14.31 -4.76
N SER A 359 -10.51 15.29 -3.86
CA SER A 359 -9.42 15.72 -2.97
C SER A 359 -9.00 14.60 -2.01
N LEU A 360 -9.96 13.78 -1.54
CA LEU A 360 -9.69 12.61 -0.71
C LEU A 360 -8.92 11.53 -1.48
N PHE A 361 -9.34 11.19 -2.71
CA PHE A 361 -8.66 10.18 -3.52
C PHE A 361 -7.25 10.60 -3.97
N GLN A 362 -6.99 11.90 -4.03
CA GLN A 362 -5.65 12.46 -4.31
C GLN A 362 -4.70 12.45 -3.10
N ARG A 363 -5.13 11.94 -1.93
CA ARG A 363 -4.25 11.84 -0.76
C ARG A 363 -3.08 10.87 -1.06
N PRO A 364 -1.83 11.24 -0.70
CA PRO A 364 -0.63 10.45 -1.03
C PRO A 364 -0.63 9.00 -0.51
N TRP A 365 -1.47 8.69 0.48
CA TRP A 365 -1.62 7.34 1.01
C TRP A 365 -2.00 6.32 -0.09
N PHE A 366 -2.90 6.69 -1.00
CA PHE A 366 -3.35 5.79 -2.08
C PHE A 366 -2.25 5.46 -3.09
N GLU A 367 -1.23 6.32 -3.20
CA GLU A 367 -0.13 6.13 -4.15
C GLU A 367 0.90 5.12 -3.64
N ARG A 368 0.96 4.79 -2.35
CA ARG A 368 2.00 3.91 -1.80
C ARG A 368 1.79 2.44 -2.19
N ILE A 369 2.87 1.77 -2.61
CA ILE A 369 2.83 0.34 -2.91
C ILE A 369 2.57 -0.52 -1.66
N TRP A 370 3.22 -0.19 -0.54
CA TRP A 370 3.12 -0.95 0.71
C TRP A 370 1.69 -1.03 1.23
N VAL A 371 0.92 0.06 1.10
CA VAL A 371 -0.48 0.17 1.50
C VAL A 371 -1.34 -0.97 0.95
N ARG A 372 -0.99 -1.55 -0.21
CA ARG A 372 -1.72 -2.70 -0.77
C ARG A 372 -1.73 -3.88 0.21
N GLN A 373 -0.59 -4.26 0.78
CA GLN A 373 -0.55 -5.32 1.80
C GLN A 373 -1.17 -4.85 3.12
N GLU A 374 -0.96 -3.60 3.50
CA GLU A 374 -1.38 -3.06 4.79
C GLU A 374 -2.91 -3.09 4.97
N ILE A 375 -3.67 -2.72 3.93
CA ILE A 375 -5.14 -2.61 4.01
C ILE A 375 -5.89 -3.89 3.58
N ILE A 376 -5.28 -4.75 2.76
CA ILE A 376 -5.96 -5.93 2.17
C ILE A 376 -5.80 -7.20 3.01
N LEU A 377 -4.71 -7.34 3.77
CA LEU A 377 -4.42 -8.51 4.59
C LEU A 377 -5.17 -8.62 5.94
N PRO A 378 -5.50 -7.52 6.66
CA PRO A 378 -6.10 -7.63 7.98
C PRO A 378 -7.54 -8.12 7.93
N THR A 379 -8.01 -8.70 9.04
CA THR A 379 -9.43 -9.07 9.19
C THR A 379 -10.34 -7.86 9.43
N VAL A 380 -9.80 -6.80 10.01
CA VAL A 380 -10.50 -5.54 10.30
C VAL A 380 -9.61 -4.37 9.91
N ALA A 381 -10.12 -3.45 9.11
CA ALA A 381 -9.40 -2.25 8.71
C ALA A 381 -10.33 -1.02 8.76
N LEU A 382 -9.79 0.10 9.27
CA LEU A 382 -10.49 1.37 9.41
C LEU A 382 -9.74 2.44 8.63
N VAL A 383 -10.44 3.20 7.79
CA VAL A 383 -9.93 4.40 7.13
C VAL A 383 -10.19 5.59 8.05
N LYS A 384 -9.14 6.34 8.39
CA LYS A 384 -9.21 7.52 9.27
C LYS A 384 -8.69 8.76 8.56
N CYS A 385 -9.42 9.85 8.69
CA CYS A 385 -8.98 11.19 8.29
C CYS A 385 -9.46 12.21 9.32
N GLY A 386 -8.52 12.90 9.97
CA GLY A 386 -8.80 13.71 11.16
C GLY A 386 -9.46 12.86 12.26
N SER A 387 -10.64 13.27 12.71
CA SER A 387 -11.40 12.55 13.74
C SER A 387 -12.40 11.54 13.17
N THR A 388 -12.65 11.56 11.86
CA THR A 388 -13.61 10.68 11.19
C THR A 388 -12.98 9.31 10.91
N GLU A 389 -13.76 8.25 11.14
CA GLU A 389 -13.39 6.88 10.83
C GLU A 389 -14.50 6.14 10.07
N VAL A 390 -14.11 5.31 9.11
CA VAL A 390 -15.01 4.51 8.29
C VAL A 390 -14.43 3.11 8.12
N ASP A 391 -15.29 2.09 8.19
CA ASP A 391 -14.90 0.71 7.89
C ASP A 391 -14.41 0.57 6.44
N TRP A 392 -13.29 -0.13 6.23
CA TRP A 392 -12.70 -0.28 4.91
C TRP A 392 -13.64 -0.94 3.90
N ASP A 393 -14.47 -1.91 4.29
CA ASP A 393 -15.42 -2.55 3.37
C ASP A 393 -16.48 -1.55 2.89
N LEU A 394 -16.99 -0.69 3.78
CA LEU A 394 -17.91 0.39 3.41
C LEU A 394 -17.24 1.41 2.48
N PHE A 395 -16.02 1.86 2.82
CA PHE A 395 -15.26 2.77 1.96
C PHE A 395 -15.05 2.17 0.57
N ARG A 396 -14.58 0.92 0.54
CA ARG A 396 -14.28 0.14 -0.66
C ARG A 396 -15.52 -0.05 -1.54
N LYS A 397 -16.67 -0.39 -0.95
CA LYS A 397 -17.94 -0.53 -1.66
C LYS A 397 -18.41 0.78 -2.27
N GLY A 398 -18.41 1.85 -1.48
CA GLY A 398 -18.83 3.18 -1.92
C GLY A 398 -17.97 3.70 -3.07
N ALA A 399 -16.64 3.65 -2.91
CA ALA A 399 -15.71 4.04 -3.95
C ALA A 399 -15.92 3.22 -5.23
N TYR A 400 -16.11 1.89 -5.09
CA TYR A 400 -16.36 1.02 -6.23
C TYR A 400 -17.61 1.39 -7.04
N VAL A 401 -18.72 1.69 -6.38
CA VAL A 401 -19.96 2.14 -7.05
C VAL A 401 -19.70 3.42 -7.82
N MET A 402 -18.97 4.39 -7.24
CA MET A 402 -18.66 5.66 -7.87
C MET A 402 -17.88 5.48 -9.18
N PHE A 403 -16.91 4.56 -9.24
CA PHE A 403 -16.17 4.26 -10.50
C PHE A 403 -17.04 3.69 -11.62
N ARG A 404 -18.13 3.01 -11.26
CA ARG A 404 -19.02 2.34 -12.21
C ARG A 404 -20.12 3.25 -12.75
N GLN A 405 -20.25 4.46 -12.21
CA GLN A 405 -21.22 5.44 -12.67
C GLN A 405 -20.95 5.90 -14.12
N PRO A 406 -21.99 6.26 -14.90
CA PRO A 406 -21.84 6.78 -16.25
C PRO A 406 -20.85 7.94 -16.34
N SER A 407 -20.20 8.07 -17.50
CA SER A 407 -19.17 9.08 -17.76
C SER A 407 -19.61 10.52 -17.52
N ASP A 408 -20.92 10.76 -17.59
CA ASP A 408 -21.58 12.06 -17.56
C ASP A 408 -21.33 12.85 -16.28
N ILE A 409 -21.23 12.15 -15.14
CA ILE A 409 -20.91 12.71 -13.83
C ILE A 409 -19.48 13.27 -13.78
N TRP A 410 -18.59 12.65 -14.56
CA TRP A 410 -17.16 12.90 -14.50
C TRP A 410 -16.69 13.83 -15.62
N HIS A 411 -17.52 14.24 -16.58
CA HIS A 411 -17.06 15.01 -17.76
C HIS A 411 -16.43 16.36 -17.42
N ILE A 412 -16.87 17.02 -16.34
CA ILE A 412 -16.27 18.28 -15.88
C ILE A 412 -14.86 18.03 -15.30
N TRP A 413 -14.67 16.90 -14.61
CA TRP A 413 -13.45 16.60 -13.82
C TRP A 413 -12.48 15.63 -14.50
N LYS A 414 -12.89 14.90 -15.54
CA LYS A 414 -12.02 14.11 -16.45
C LYS A 414 -10.97 14.97 -17.15
N ARG A 415 -11.16 16.29 -17.16
CA ARG A 415 -10.13 17.24 -17.60
C ARG A 415 -8.94 17.34 -16.64
N ASN A 416 -9.11 16.92 -15.38
CA ASN A 416 -8.04 16.86 -14.39
C ASN A 416 -7.36 15.48 -14.42
N ILE A 417 -6.21 15.44 -15.08
CA ILE A 417 -5.39 14.22 -15.25
C ILE A 417 -5.01 13.60 -13.90
N ALA A 418 -4.65 14.42 -12.92
CA ALA A 418 -4.25 13.95 -11.60
C ALA A 418 -5.41 13.25 -10.88
N PHE A 419 -6.64 13.72 -11.08
CA PHE A 419 -7.82 13.06 -10.53
C PHE A 419 -8.07 11.69 -11.20
N VAL A 420 -8.03 11.61 -12.53
CA VAL A 420 -8.23 10.32 -13.24
C VAL A 420 -7.18 9.28 -12.84
N GLN A 421 -5.92 9.71 -12.63
CA GLN A 421 -4.86 8.84 -12.14
C GLN A 421 -5.13 8.35 -10.71
N SER A 422 -5.52 9.25 -9.82
CA SER A 422 -5.86 8.92 -8.43
C SER A 422 -7.07 7.99 -8.34
N LEU A 423 -8.09 8.25 -9.16
CA LEU A 423 -9.29 7.44 -9.29
C LEU A 423 -8.94 5.98 -9.65
N ARG A 424 -8.07 5.77 -10.64
CA ARG A 424 -7.59 4.42 -11.03
C ARG A 424 -6.81 3.72 -9.93
N LEU A 425 -6.02 4.46 -9.14
CA LEU A 425 -5.28 3.90 -8.00
C LEU A 425 -6.23 3.35 -6.93
N VAL A 426 -7.26 4.13 -6.60
CA VAL A 426 -8.28 3.73 -5.62
C VAL A 426 -9.11 2.57 -6.17
N GLU A 427 -9.53 2.61 -7.45
CA GLU A 427 -10.27 1.51 -8.08
C GLU A 427 -9.49 0.19 -8.02
N SER A 428 -8.21 0.22 -8.41
CA SER A 428 -7.36 -0.97 -8.37
C SER A 428 -7.26 -1.50 -6.94
N LEU A 429 -6.98 -0.64 -5.96
CA LEU A 429 -6.91 -1.04 -4.55
C LEU A 429 -8.23 -1.65 -4.05
N CYS A 430 -9.37 -1.08 -4.44
CA CYS A 430 -10.69 -1.60 -4.08
C CYS A 430 -11.01 -2.96 -4.71
N ARG A 431 -10.33 -3.39 -5.77
CA ARG A 431 -10.55 -4.71 -6.39
C ARG A 431 -9.63 -5.80 -5.84
N MET A 432 -8.51 -5.41 -5.22
CA MET A 432 -7.53 -6.35 -4.68
C MET A 432 -8.12 -7.21 -3.56
N ARG A 433 -7.56 -8.42 -3.46
CA ARG A 433 -7.82 -9.42 -2.41
C ARG A 433 -6.57 -10.30 -2.25
N PRO A 434 -6.39 -11.01 -1.13
CA PRO A 434 -5.29 -11.96 -1.00
C PRO A 434 -5.31 -12.98 -2.15
N GLY A 435 -4.16 -13.22 -2.79
CA GLY A 435 -4.04 -14.14 -3.93
C GLY A 435 -4.52 -13.58 -5.28
N PHE A 436 -4.87 -12.29 -5.35
CA PHE A 436 -5.35 -11.64 -6.58
C PHE A 436 -4.24 -11.32 -7.58
N LEU A 437 -3.07 -10.89 -7.08
CA LEU A 437 -2.01 -10.36 -7.93
C LEU A 437 -1.17 -11.49 -8.54
N GLY A 438 -0.64 -11.25 -9.74
CA GLY A 438 0.39 -12.10 -10.32
C GLY A 438 1.45 -11.23 -10.99
N TYR A 439 2.70 -11.68 -11.01
CA TYR A 439 3.80 -10.90 -11.59
C TYR A 439 3.57 -10.54 -13.07
N ARG A 440 2.82 -11.38 -13.79
CA ARG A 440 2.39 -11.13 -15.16
C ARG A 440 1.60 -9.82 -15.30
N ASP A 441 0.62 -9.59 -14.42
CA ASP A 441 -0.31 -8.46 -14.55
C ASP A 441 0.05 -7.32 -13.60
N LEU A 442 1.08 -7.52 -12.77
CA LEU A 442 1.48 -6.61 -11.70
C LEU A 442 1.66 -5.19 -12.22
N ARG A 443 2.32 -5.00 -13.35
CA ARG A 443 2.57 -3.67 -13.93
C ARG A 443 1.29 -2.89 -14.26
N THR A 444 0.19 -3.60 -14.54
CA THR A 444 -1.14 -3.04 -14.73
C THR A 444 -1.83 -2.84 -13.39
N ASP A 445 -1.81 -3.84 -12.51
CA ASP A 445 -2.51 -3.81 -11.23
C ASP A 445 -1.98 -2.76 -10.26
N ILE A 446 -0.67 -2.52 -10.23
CA ILE A 446 -0.05 -1.51 -9.34
C ILE A 446 0.36 -0.24 -10.09
N ARG A 447 -0.19 -0.02 -11.29
CA ARG A 447 0.13 1.16 -12.09
C ARG A 447 -0.11 2.46 -11.33
N GLY A 448 0.86 3.36 -11.39
CA GLY A 448 0.79 4.68 -10.77
C GLY A 448 1.12 4.68 -9.28
N THR A 449 1.33 3.51 -8.67
CA THR A 449 1.86 3.45 -7.32
C THR A 449 3.32 3.93 -7.30
N LYS A 450 3.74 4.41 -6.14
CA LYS A 450 5.03 5.02 -5.88
C LYS A 450 5.73 4.21 -4.79
N SER A 451 7.04 4.07 -4.96
CA SER A 451 7.96 3.59 -3.94
C SER A 451 9.20 4.48 -3.91
N LYS A 452 9.84 4.60 -2.73
CA LYS A 452 11.17 5.24 -2.61
C LYS A 452 12.25 4.32 -3.17
N ASP A 453 12.13 3.03 -2.87
CA ASP A 453 12.99 1.98 -3.41
C ASP A 453 12.22 1.21 -4.51
N PRO A 454 12.71 1.14 -5.75
CA PRO A 454 12.10 0.35 -6.81
C PRO A 454 11.85 -1.13 -6.44
N ARG A 455 12.70 -1.74 -5.61
CA ARG A 455 12.54 -3.15 -5.19
C ARG A 455 11.23 -3.42 -4.45
N ASP A 456 10.69 -2.39 -3.79
CA ASP A 456 9.41 -2.48 -3.08
C ASP A 456 8.23 -2.70 -4.02
N MET A 457 8.37 -2.47 -5.33
CA MET A 457 7.36 -2.85 -6.32
C MET A 457 7.15 -4.37 -6.38
N ILE A 458 8.12 -5.15 -5.90
CA ILE A 458 8.06 -6.61 -5.77
C ILE A 458 7.76 -7.00 -4.32
N TYR A 459 8.51 -6.46 -3.36
CA TYR A 459 8.38 -6.86 -1.96
C TYR A 459 7.07 -6.37 -1.33
N GLY A 460 6.62 -5.18 -1.71
CA GLY A 460 5.40 -4.51 -1.25
C GLY A 460 4.10 -5.18 -1.69
N VAL A 461 4.15 -6.23 -2.54
CA VAL A 461 2.98 -7.05 -2.93
C VAL A 461 3.12 -8.56 -2.70
N SER A 462 4.27 -9.03 -2.22
CA SER A 462 4.59 -10.46 -2.05
C SER A 462 3.47 -11.29 -1.40
N SER A 463 2.88 -10.79 -0.30
CA SER A 463 1.82 -11.49 0.44
C SER A 463 0.44 -11.48 -0.24
N LEU A 464 0.29 -10.72 -1.34
CA LEU A 464 -0.94 -10.62 -2.14
C LEU A 464 -0.88 -11.44 -3.43
N LEU A 465 0.29 -11.99 -3.76
CA LEU A 465 0.49 -12.79 -4.97
C LEU A 465 -0.35 -14.07 -4.93
N CYS A 466 -0.75 -14.55 -6.10
CA CYS A 466 -1.41 -15.84 -6.26
C CYS A 466 -0.46 -16.98 -5.88
N GLY A 467 -1.03 -18.13 -5.47
CA GLY A 467 -0.25 -19.29 -4.98
C GLY A 467 0.93 -19.70 -5.87
N PRO A 468 0.78 -19.81 -7.21
CA PRO A 468 1.89 -20.13 -8.10
C PRO A 468 3.05 -19.13 -8.03
N ASP A 469 2.77 -17.82 -7.89
CA ASP A 469 3.80 -16.78 -7.81
C ASP A 469 4.41 -16.68 -6.40
N GLN A 470 3.63 -16.93 -5.34
CA GLN A 470 4.19 -17.09 -3.99
C GLN A 470 5.18 -18.26 -3.94
N GLY A 471 4.90 -19.34 -4.67
CA GLY A 471 5.78 -20.50 -4.79
C GLY A 471 7.13 -20.25 -5.47
N LEU A 472 7.36 -19.07 -6.07
CA LEU A 472 8.66 -18.71 -6.65
C LEU A 472 9.75 -18.50 -5.59
N GLY A 473 9.38 -18.32 -4.32
CA GLY A 473 10.33 -18.16 -3.22
C GLY A 473 11.18 -16.89 -3.33
N ILE A 474 10.58 -15.79 -3.81
CA ILE A 474 11.22 -14.47 -3.84
C ILE A 474 11.21 -13.90 -2.42
N GLN A 475 12.40 -13.66 -1.88
CA GLN A 475 12.60 -13.09 -0.54
C GLN A 475 13.16 -11.68 -0.65
N ALA A 476 12.82 -10.83 0.32
CA ALA A 476 13.33 -9.47 0.38
C ALA A 476 14.84 -9.48 0.68
N ASP A 477 15.63 -8.94 -0.25
CA ASP A 477 17.06 -8.81 -0.12
C ASP A 477 17.48 -7.45 -0.70
N TYR A 478 17.83 -6.52 0.19
CA TYR A 478 18.25 -5.16 -0.17
C TYR A 478 19.76 -5.05 -0.44
N SER A 479 20.52 -6.15 -0.32
CA SER A 479 21.90 -6.20 -0.80
C SER A 479 21.98 -6.31 -2.33
N LYS A 480 20.95 -6.89 -2.96
CA LYS A 480 20.82 -7.01 -4.42
C LYS A 480 20.45 -5.69 -5.06
N SER A 481 21.02 -5.43 -6.24
CA SER A 481 20.59 -4.32 -7.09
C SER A 481 19.16 -4.50 -7.59
N VAL A 482 18.49 -3.41 -8.00
CA VAL A 482 17.13 -3.48 -8.58
C VAL A 482 17.11 -4.40 -9.81
N SER A 483 18.13 -4.33 -10.66
CA SER A 483 18.27 -5.18 -11.84
C SER A 483 18.30 -6.66 -11.47
N GLU A 484 19.04 -7.02 -10.43
CA GLU A 484 19.14 -8.42 -9.99
C GLU A 484 17.83 -8.94 -9.44
N VAL A 485 17.13 -8.15 -8.61
CA VAL A 485 15.82 -8.54 -8.07
C VAL A 485 14.81 -8.75 -9.20
N TYR A 486 14.70 -7.78 -10.11
CA TYR A 486 13.71 -7.87 -11.19
C TYR A 486 14.03 -9.01 -12.16
N THR A 487 15.30 -9.21 -12.48
CA THR A 487 15.75 -10.31 -13.34
C THR A 487 15.48 -11.66 -12.70
N ASP A 488 15.82 -11.85 -11.42
CA ASP A 488 15.59 -13.12 -10.69
C ASP A 488 14.09 -13.49 -10.71
N VAL A 489 13.20 -12.52 -10.45
CA VAL A 489 11.75 -12.73 -10.54
C VAL A 489 11.35 -13.25 -11.92
N VAL A 490 11.79 -12.58 -12.99
CA VAL A 490 11.43 -12.97 -14.36
C VAL A 490 12.01 -14.32 -14.75
N GLN A 491 13.26 -14.60 -14.39
CA GLN A 491 13.91 -15.89 -14.67
C GLN A 491 13.15 -17.04 -14.01
N ARG A 492 12.77 -16.91 -12.73
CA ARG A 492 11.99 -17.94 -12.04
C ARG A 492 10.61 -18.13 -12.67
N ILE A 493 9.93 -17.05 -13.07
CA ILE A 493 8.66 -17.13 -13.80
C ILE A 493 8.83 -17.93 -15.10
N ILE A 494 9.85 -17.60 -15.90
CA ILE A 494 10.11 -18.27 -17.19
C ILE A 494 10.42 -19.75 -16.97
N ILE A 495 11.29 -20.09 -16.01
CA ILE A 495 11.70 -21.46 -15.71
C ILE A 495 10.53 -22.28 -15.18
N GLN A 496 9.80 -21.78 -14.19
CA GLN A 496 8.72 -22.51 -13.54
C GLN A 496 7.50 -22.65 -14.45
N ARG A 497 7.18 -21.63 -15.25
CA ARG A 497 5.97 -21.62 -16.10
C ARG A 497 6.23 -22.06 -17.55
N ARG A 498 7.49 -22.19 -17.97
CA ARG A 498 7.89 -22.43 -19.38
C ARG A 498 7.17 -21.50 -20.36
N SER A 499 7.07 -20.22 -20.01
CA SER A 499 6.29 -19.22 -20.72
C SER A 499 7.02 -17.88 -20.79
N LEU A 500 6.85 -17.17 -21.90
CA LEU A 500 7.39 -15.83 -22.16
C LEU A 500 6.29 -14.75 -22.21
N ARG A 501 5.11 -15.03 -21.64
CA ARG A 501 4.01 -14.05 -21.55
C ARG A 501 4.38 -12.77 -20.81
N ILE A 502 5.42 -12.81 -19.97
CA ILE A 502 5.96 -11.62 -19.29
C ILE A 502 6.43 -10.53 -20.28
N LEU A 503 6.80 -10.91 -21.51
CA LEU A 503 7.17 -9.97 -22.57
C LEU A 503 6.03 -9.01 -22.95
N ASP A 504 4.76 -9.38 -22.71
CA ASP A 504 3.59 -8.49 -22.90
C ASP A 504 3.69 -7.22 -22.04
N THR A 505 4.50 -7.24 -20.98
CA THR A 505 4.72 -6.11 -20.07
C THR A 505 6.04 -5.37 -20.28
N CYS A 506 6.84 -5.81 -21.25
CA CYS A 506 8.14 -5.22 -21.58
C CYS A 506 7.96 -4.21 -22.72
N GLU A 507 8.21 -2.93 -22.43
CA GLU A 507 8.20 -1.85 -23.44
C GLU A 507 9.46 -0.99 -23.27
N LEU A 508 10.33 -0.96 -24.29
CA LEU A 508 11.62 -0.29 -24.22
C LEU A 508 11.49 1.21 -23.93
N CYS A 509 10.52 1.88 -24.56
CA CYS A 509 10.27 3.31 -24.36
C CYS A 509 9.76 3.69 -22.96
N SER A 510 9.39 2.70 -22.15
CA SER A 510 8.93 2.90 -20.78
C SER A 510 10.02 2.65 -19.74
N LYS A 511 11.17 2.08 -20.11
CA LYS A 511 12.23 1.75 -19.16
C LYS A 511 12.94 3.01 -18.68
N VAL A 512 13.10 3.11 -17.37
CA VAL A 512 13.89 4.17 -16.71
C VAL A 512 15.16 3.58 -16.10
N LEU A 513 15.12 2.30 -15.72
CA LEU A 513 16.25 1.57 -15.15
C LEU A 513 17.11 0.89 -16.23
N ASP A 514 18.42 0.77 -15.96
CA ASP A 514 19.35 -0.05 -16.74
C ASP A 514 19.16 -1.54 -16.40
N ILE A 515 18.11 -2.14 -16.97
CA ILE A 515 17.74 -3.55 -16.79
C ILE A 515 17.51 -4.22 -18.15
N PRO A 516 17.69 -5.55 -18.25
CA PRO A 516 17.54 -6.26 -19.53
C PRO A 516 16.21 -5.97 -20.23
N SER A 517 16.18 -5.84 -21.56
CA SER A 517 14.98 -5.37 -22.26
C SER A 517 13.77 -6.32 -22.10
N TRP A 518 14.03 -7.61 -21.89
CA TRP A 518 13.04 -8.67 -21.65
C TRP A 518 12.55 -8.77 -20.20
N VAL A 519 13.03 -7.90 -19.30
CA VAL A 519 12.57 -7.76 -17.92
C VAL A 519 11.70 -6.50 -17.81
N PRO A 520 10.48 -6.54 -17.22
CA PRO A 520 9.66 -5.36 -17.09
C PRO A 520 10.23 -4.39 -16.04
N ASP A 521 10.12 -3.10 -16.31
CA ASP A 521 10.39 -2.07 -15.31
C ASP A 521 9.11 -1.82 -14.50
N TRP A 522 8.95 -2.53 -13.38
CA TRP A 522 7.80 -2.35 -12.50
C TRP A 522 7.78 -1.02 -11.77
N SER A 523 8.91 -0.30 -11.68
CA SER A 523 8.97 1.03 -11.05
C SER A 523 8.50 2.15 -11.96
N SER A 524 8.59 1.92 -13.28
CA SER A 524 8.12 2.86 -14.27
C SER A 524 6.61 2.82 -14.41
N SER A 525 5.99 4.01 -14.37
CA SER A 525 4.61 4.17 -14.79
C SER A 525 4.54 3.94 -16.31
N LEU A 526 3.81 2.89 -16.71
CA LEU A 526 3.40 2.74 -18.10
C LEU A 526 2.69 4.04 -18.52
N LYS A 527 3.27 4.76 -19.48
CA LYS A 527 2.69 6.00 -20.02
C LYS A 527 1.30 5.78 -20.61
N GLN A 528 0.86 4.54 -20.84
CA GLN A 528 -0.24 4.22 -21.74
C GLN A 528 -1.07 3.04 -21.25
N LEU A 529 -2.38 3.12 -21.47
CA LEU A 529 -3.34 2.04 -21.25
C LEU A 529 -2.87 0.76 -21.98
N ASN A 530 -3.15 -0.39 -21.37
CA ASN A 530 -2.80 -1.73 -21.85
C ASN A 530 -2.87 -1.82 -23.38
N MET A 531 -1.88 -2.48 -24.01
CA MET A 531 -2.04 -2.89 -25.41
C MET A 531 -3.41 -3.56 -25.58
N PRO A 532 -4.14 -3.27 -26.67
CA PRO A 532 -5.32 -4.03 -26.98
C PRO A 532 -4.95 -5.51 -27.07
N TRP A 533 -5.36 -6.30 -26.07
CA TRP A 533 -5.20 -7.75 -26.09
C TRP A 533 -5.81 -8.28 -27.38
N GLY A 534 -5.00 -8.94 -28.20
CA GLY A 534 -5.58 -9.84 -29.18
C GLY A 534 -6.53 -10.79 -28.45
N THR A 535 -7.70 -11.03 -29.05
CA THR A 535 -8.67 -12.04 -28.61
C THR A 535 -8.06 -13.44 -28.58
N TRP A 536 -6.85 -13.62 -29.12
CA TRP A 536 -6.15 -14.88 -29.25
C TRP A 536 -4.66 -14.78 -28.92
N SER A 537 -3.99 -15.93 -28.89
CA SER A 537 -2.58 -16.14 -28.58
C SER A 537 -1.85 -16.62 -29.84
N ALA A 538 -0.92 -15.82 -30.37
CA ALA A 538 -0.15 -16.15 -31.57
C ALA A 538 0.62 -17.47 -31.40
N CYS A 539 1.24 -17.68 -30.23
CA CYS A 539 1.95 -18.92 -29.93
C CYS A 539 2.17 -19.18 -28.43
N GLY A 540 1.41 -18.52 -27.55
CA GLY A 540 1.63 -18.56 -26.09
C GLY A 540 1.31 -19.92 -25.44
N TRP A 541 0.73 -20.82 -26.22
CA TRP A 541 0.37 -22.18 -25.88
C TRP A 541 1.52 -23.15 -26.18
N ILE A 542 2.41 -22.83 -27.12
CA ILE A 542 3.65 -23.57 -27.37
C ILE A 542 4.62 -23.23 -26.25
N SER A 543 5.18 -24.24 -25.60
CA SER A 543 6.14 -24.06 -24.50
C SER A 543 7.33 -23.20 -24.93
N ALA A 544 7.74 -22.27 -24.07
CA ALA A 544 8.91 -21.45 -24.33
C ALA A 544 10.18 -22.31 -24.42
N LYS A 545 10.92 -22.15 -25.52
CA LYS A 545 12.25 -22.75 -25.71
C LYS A 545 13.29 -21.69 -25.34
N VAL A 546 13.79 -21.78 -24.11
CA VAL A 546 14.67 -20.77 -23.52
C VAL A 546 15.98 -21.38 -23.03
N ASN A 547 17.05 -20.59 -23.10
CA ASN A 547 18.31 -20.91 -22.46
C ASN A 547 18.94 -19.64 -21.87
N PHE A 548 19.44 -19.74 -20.64
CA PHE A 548 20.27 -18.70 -20.04
C PHE A 548 21.74 -19.06 -20.30
N PRO A 549 22.57 -18.14 -20.81
CA PRO A 549 24.00 -18.41 -20.96
C PRO A 549 24.65 -18.85 -19.64
N GLN A 550 25.58 -19.80 -19.72
CA GLN A 550 26.31 -20.32 -18.55
C GLN A 550 27.28 -19.29 -17.95
N ASP A 551 27.66 -18.28 -18.73
CA ASP A 551 28.50 -17.18 -18.26
C ASP A 551 27.77 -16.42 -17.13
N PRO A 552 28.37 -16.23 -15.94
CA PRO A 552 27.68 -15.61 -14.80
C PRO A 552 27.23 -14.16 -15.02
N PHE A 553 27.91 -13.41 -15.89
CA PHE A 553 27.60 -12.02 -16.19
C PHE A 553 26.52 -11.91 -17.28
N LEU A 554 26.68 -12.66 -18.37
CA LEU A 554 25.70 -12.71 -19.46
C LEU A 554 24.45 -13.50 -19.08
N GLY A 555 24.55 -14.55 -18.26
CA GLY A 555 23.43 -15.37 -17.80
C GLY A 555 22.38 -14.60 -17.00
N LYS A 556 22.76 -13.46 -16.42
CA LYS A 556 21.85 -12.53 -15.74
C LYS A 556 21.26 -11.45 -16.65
N ARG A 557 21.80 -11.22 -17.85
CA ARG A 557 21.31 -10.15 -18.75
C ARG A 557 20.76 -10.66 -20.08
N VAL A 558 21.18 -11.84 -20.52
CA VAL A 558 20.83 -12.40 -21.80
C VAL A 558 19.88 -13.57 -21.63
N LEU A 559 18.77 -13.52 -22.36
CA LEU A 559 17.80 -14.59 -22.47
C LEU A 559 17.78 -15.07 -23.93
N ARG A 560 18.27 -16.29 -24.19
CA ARG A 560 18.18 -16.89 -25.52
C ARG A 560 16.81 -17.53 -25.69
N VAL A 561 16.08 -17.13 -26.72
CA VAL A 561 14.71 -17.62 -27.02
C VAL A 561 14.64 -18.17 -28.45
N ALA A 562 13.74 -19.11 -28.70
CA ALA A 562 13.42 -19.54 -30.05
C ALA A 562 12.11 -18.90 -30.56
N GLY A 563 12.05 -18.64 -31.86
CA GLY A 563 10.86 -18.09 -32.51
C GLY A 563 11.00 -18.06 -34.02
N ILE A 564 10.14 -17.27 -34.67
CA ILE A 564 10.10 -17.10 -36.12
C ILE A 564 10.21 -15.60 -36.42
N ARG A 565 11.09 -15.25 -37.36
CA ARG A 565 11.17 -13.90 -37.92
C ARG A 565 10.08 -13.76 -38.99
N ALA A 566 9.09 -12.90 -38.75
CA ALA A 566 8.01 -12.68 -39.70
C ALA A 566 8.43 -11.70 -40.80
N SER A 567 8.97 -10.53 -40.42
CA SER A 567 9.40 -9.51 -41.37
C SER A 567 10.23 -8.41 -40.69
N ARG A 568 10.57 -7.37 -41.45
CA ARG A 568 11.26 -6.16 -41.00
C ARG A 568 10.40 -4.92 -41.25
N ILE A 569 10.36 -4.02 -40.26
CA ILE A 569 9.63 -2.76 -40.36
C ILE A 569 10.28 -1.87 -41.43
N ALA A 570 9.47 -1.43 -42.39
CA ALA A 570 9.86 -0.46 -43.41
C ALA A 570 9.56 0.98 -42.95
N ASN A 571 8.34 1.23 -42.47
CA ASN A 571 7.88 2.56 -42.10
C ASN A 571 7.16 2.52 -40.75
N VAL A 572 7.30 3.60 -39.96
CA VAL A 572 6.57 3.81 -38.71
C VAL A 572 5.96 5.20 -38.75
N ARG A 573 4.68 5.31 -38.40
CA ARG A 573 3.95 6.57 -38.25
C ARG A 573 3.31 6.58 -36.87
N CYS A 574 3.64 7.60 -36.07
CA CYS A 574 3.12 7.74 -34.72
C CYS A 574 2.00 8.78 -34.69
N ALA A 575 0.93 8.50 -33.96
CA ALA A 575 -0.06 9.53 -33.69
C ALA A 575 0.62 10.59 -32.81
N GLN A 576 0.76 11.83 -33.30
CA GLN A 576 1.17 12.94 -32.45
C GLN A 576 0.03 13.32 -31.51
N THR A 577 -0.13 12.51 -30.47
CA THR A 577 -0.95 12.85 -29.33
C THR A 577 -0.05 13.58 -28.34
N GLY A 578 -0.07 14.91 -28.28
CA GLY A 578 0.43 15.70 -27.14
C GLY A 578 -0.11 15.23 -25.77
N ASN A 579 -0.19 16.09 -24.75
CA ASN A 579 -0.75 15.70 -23.44
C ASN A 579 -2.27 15.42 -23.53
N TYR A 580 -2.65 14.18 -23.84
CA TYR A 580 -4.04 13.78 -24.09
C TYR A 580 -4.53 12.87 -22.96
N ASP A 581 -5.39 13.41 -22.11
CA ASP A 581 -6.36 12.64 -21.30
C ASP A 581 -7.73 13.34 -21.29
N THR A 582 -7.93 14.35 -22.18
CA THR A 582 -9.23 14.93 -22.48
C THR A 582 -9.84 14.26 -23.70
N GLU A 583 -11.17 14.14 -23.69
CA GLU A 583 -12.00 13.62 -24.78
C GLU A 583 -11.49 14.10 -26.14
N VAL A 584 -10.99 13.16 -26.94
CA VAL A 584 -10.54 13.43 -28.30
C VAL A 584 -11.79 13.72 -29.12
N SER A 585 -12.02 14.98 -29.49
CA SER A 585 -13.18 15.33 -30.31
C SER A 585 -13.22 14.46 -31.58
N HIS A 586 -14.42 14.17 -32.08
CA HIS A 586 -14.61 13.39 -33.33
C HIS A 586 -13.75 13.91 -34.48
N ASN A 587 -13.64 15.24 -34.60
CA ASN A 587 -12.79 15.89 -35.58
C ASN A 587 -11.31 15.55 -35.46
N ARG A 588 -10.81 15.38 -34.23
CA ARG A 588 -9.43 15.00 -33.97
C ARG A 588 -9.20 13.52 -34.29
N MET A 589 -10.16 12.64 -33.99
CA MET A 589 -10.11 11.23 -34.40
C MET A 589 -10.10 11.09 -35.91
N ILE A 590 -10.96 11.81 -36.62
CA ILE A 590 -10.99 11.85 -38.09
C ILE A 590 -9.63 12.28 -38.67
N LYS A 591 -9.02 13.35 -38.11
CA LYS A 591 -7.69 13.80 -38.53
C LYS A 591 -6.62 12.72 -38.33
N LEU A 592 -6.65 12.01 -37.20
CA LEU A 592 -5.73 10.91 -36.94
C LEU A 592 -5.94 9.74 -37.90
N ILE A 593 -7.19 9.32 -38.15
CA ILE A 593 -7.49 8.25 -39.10
C ILE A 593 -6.98 8.62 -40.49
N ARG A 594 -7.23 9.86 -40.96
CA ARG A 594 -6.73 10.35 -42.25
C ARG A 594 -5.19 10.40 -42.32
N HIS A 595 -4.52 10.73 -41.22
CA HIS A 595 -3.05 10.71 -41.16
C HIS A 595 -2.46 9.32 -41.45
N PHE A 596 -3.20 8.25 -41.14
CA PHE A 596 -2.79 6.88 -41.38
C PHE A 596 -3.22 6.30 -42.72
N LYS A 597 -3.83 7.10 -43.62
CA LYS A 597 -4.23 6.64 -44.96
C LYS A 597 -3.01 6.07 -45.72
N PRO A 598 -3.07 4.83 -46.22
CA PRO A 598 -2.01 4.28 -47.05
C PRO A 598 -2.00 4.92 -48.45
N SER A 599 -0.86 4.88 -49.11
CA SER A 599 -0.76 5.16 -50.55
C SER A 599 -1.03 3.86 -51.32
N GLY A 600 -2.04 3.86 -52.19
CA GLY A 600 -2.36 2.71 -53.03
C GLY A 600 -3.86 2.38 -53.08
N ASP A 601 -4.17 1.26 -53.73
CA ASP A 601 -5.53 0.71 -53.80
C ASP A 601 -5.93 0.09 -52.46
N LEU A 602 -7.04 0.58 -51.89
CA LEU A 602 -7.57 0.13 -50.61
C LEU A 602 -8.17 -1.28 -50.67
N ASP A 603 -8.60 -1.69 -51.86
CA ASP A 603 -9.25 -2.97 -52.14
C ASP A 603 -8.25 -4.05 -52.62
N ALA A 604 -6.97 -3.70 -52.72
CA ALA A 604 -5.93 -4.66 -53.05
C ALA A 604 -5.80 -5.75 -51.97
N PRO A 605 -5.42 -6.99 -52.35
CA PRO A 605 -5.21 -8.08 -51.39
C PRO A 605 -4.14 -7.73 -50.34
N TYR A 606 -4.46 -7.97 -49.07
CA TYR A 606 -3.54 -7.84 -47.96
C TYR A 606 -2.84 -9.18 -47.67
N LYS A 607 -1.53 -9.13 -47.39
CA LYS A 607 -0.70 -10.34 -47.14
C LYS A 607 -1.25 -11.22 -46.01
N GLY A 608 -1.80 -10.62 -44.95
CA GLY A 608 -2.40 -11.35 -43.82
C GLY A 608 -3.85 -11.80 -44.05
N GLY A 609 -4.38 -11.68 -45.27
CA GLY A 609 -5.74 -12.06 -45.65
C GLY A 609 -6.72 -10.88 -45.71
N GLY A 610 -7.65 -10.92 -46.66
CA GLY A 610 -8.61 -9.84 -46.91
C GLY A 610 -8.01 -8.71 -47.76
N THR A 611 -8.54 -7.50 -47.62
CA THR A 611 -8.08 -6.29 -48.32
C THR A 611 -7.25 -5.37 -47.41
N ILE A 612 -6.55 -4.39 -48.00
CA ILE A 612 -5.76 -3.41 -47.24
C ILE A 612 -6.66 -2.62 -46.26
N ILE A 613 -7.85 -2.18 -46.68
CA ILE A 613 -8.75 -1.43 -45.80
C ILE A 613 -9.27 -2.26 -44.63
N GLU A 614 -9.56 -3.54 -44.86
CA GLU A 614 -9.94 -4.49 -43.80
C GLU A 614 -8.82 -4.66 -42.78
N ALA A 615 -7.57 -4.77 -43.24
CA ALA A 615 -6.42 -4.85 -42.36
C ALA A 615 -6.28 -3.59 -41.48
N TYR A 616 -6.49 -2.39 -42.04
CA TYR A 616 -6.48 -1.14 -41.26
C TYR A 616 -7.63 -1.06 -40.26
N ALA A 617 -8.84 -1.51 -40.63
CA ALA A 617 -9.96 -1.60 -39.70
C ALA A 617 -9.60 -2.48 -38.49
N ARG A 618 -8.93 -3.62 -38.72
CA ARG A 618 -8.41 -4.49 -37.65
C ARG A 618 -7.33 -3.81 -36.81
N VAL A 619 -6.38 -3.12 -37.42
CA VAL A 619 -5.33 -2.37 -36.70
C VAL A 619 -5.92 -1.26 -35.81
N PHE A 620 -6.92 -0.53 -36.31
CA PHE A 620 -7.59 0.52 -35.54
C PHE A 620 -8.40 -0.02 -34.36
N VAL A 621 -8.98 -1.22 -34.49
CA VAL A 621 -9.85 -1.82 -33.46
C VAL A 621 -9.10 -2.73 -32.49
N GLY A 622 -8.07 -3.47 -32.92
CA GLY A 622 -7.09 -4.25 -32.14
C GLY A 622 -7.63 -5.41 -31.27
N LEU A 623 -8.73 -5.20 -30.56
CA LEU A 623 -9.32 -6.04 -29.49
C LEU A 623 -10.40 -6.99 -29.99
N GLY A 624 -10.72 -6.97 -31.28
CA GLY A 624 -11.85 -7.69 -31.87
C GLY A 624 -13.11 -6.85 -32.06
N PHE A 625 -14.09 -7.42 -32.74
CA PHE A 625 -15.36 -6.82 -33.13
C PHE A 625 -16.52 -7.49 -32.39
N ALA A 626 -17.72 -6.91 -32.45
CA ALA A 626 -18.90 -7.43 -31.74
C ALA A 626 -19.15 -8.95 -31.96
N HIS A 627 -18.92 -9.46 -33.18
CA HIS A 627 -19.13 -10.87 -33.53
C HIS A 627 -18.06 -11.83 -33.01
N ASP A 628 -16.95 -11.30 -32.50
CA ASP A 628 -15.92 -12.09 -31.80
C ASP A 628 -16.40 -12.49 -30.41
N PHE A 629 -17.53 -11.97 -29.92
CA PHE A 629 -18.11 -12.30 -28.62
C PHE A 629 -19.35 -13.19 -28.74
N ASP A 630 -19.57 -14.07 -27.75
CA ASP A 630 -20.75 -14.93 -27.64
C ASP A 630 -21.47 -14.75 -26.28
N PRO A 631 -22.69 -14.14 -26.25
CA PRO A 631 -23.37 -13.53 -27.39
C PRO A 631 -22.63 -12.28 -27.89
N PRO A 632 -22.91 -11.80 -29.12
CA PRO A 632 -22.27 -10.60 -29.65
C PRO A 632 -22.40 -9.40 -28.74
N ASP A 633 -21.30 -8.70 -28.50
CA ASP A 633 -21.24 -7.60 -27.55
C ASP A 633 -21.42 -6.25 -28.28
N ARG A 634 -22.58 -5.63 -28.05
CA ARG A 634 -22.97 -4.32 -28.61
C ARG A 634 -22.08 -3.14 -28.16
N TYR A 635 -21.24 -3.31 -27.15
CA TYR A 635 -20.25 -2.31 -26.77
C TYR A 635 -19.04 -2.29 -27.72
N TRP A 636 -18.90 -3.27 -28.61
CA TRP A 636 -17.84 -3.32 -29.61
C TRP A 636 -18.35 -2.90 -31.00
N PRO A 637 -17.49 -2.32 -31.85
CA PRO A 637 -17.88 -1.98 -33.20
C PRO A 637 -18.10 -3.24 -34.06
N GLU A 638 -18.98 -3.13 -35.05
CA GLU A 638 -19.17 -4.15 -36.09
C GLU A 638 -18.09 -4.02 -37.16
N PHE A 639 -17.65 -5.15 -37.71
CA PHE A 639 -16.52 -5.19 -38.65
C PHE A 639 -16.83 -4.46 -39.96
N ASP A 640 -17.88 -4.87 -40.67
CA ASP A 640 -18.25 -4.28 -41.96
C ASP A 640 -18.56 -2.78 -41.82
N ARG A 641 -19.21 -2.41 -40.72
CA ARG A 641 -19.47 -1.01 -40.40
C ARG A 641 -18.17 -0.21 -40.21
N THR A 642 -17.20 -0.77 -39.50
CA THR A 642 -15.90 -0.12 -39.30
C THR A 642 -15.15 0.06 -40.62
N VAL A 643 -15.17 -0.95 -41.50
CA VAL A 643 -14.56 -0.85 -42.84
C VAL A 643 -15.21 0.29 -43.64
N GLN A 644 -16.53 0.39 -43.59
CA GLN A 644 -17.25 1.48 -44.25
C GLN A 644 -16.93 2.85 -43.64
N ASP A 645 -16.89 2.96 -42.30
CA ASP A 645 -16.57 4.21 -41.60
C ASP A 645 -15.14 4.68 -41.97
N VAL A 646 -14.15 3.77 -42.00
CA VAL A 646 -12.78 4.07 -42.43
C VAL A 646 -12.74 4.51 -43.89
N ARG A 647 -13.47 3.83 -44.79
CA ARG A 647 -13.56 4.19 -46.21
C ARG A 647 -14.11 5.60 -46.37
N THR A 648 -15.24 5.89 -45.73
CA THR A 648 -15.87 7.20 -45.77
C THR A 648 -14.93 8.29 -45.27
N ILE A 649 -14.24 8.08 -44.14
CA ILE A 649 -13.32 9.06 -43.57
C ILE A 649 -12.14 9.35 -44.52
N TRP A 650 -11.65 8.35 -45.26
CA TRP A 650 -10.53 8.50 -46.19
C TRP A 650 -10.91 9.01 -47.58
N MET A 651 -12.16 8.82 -48.01
CA MET A 651 -12.63 9.19 -49.36
C MET A 651 -13.37 10.52 -49.38
N THR A 652 -13.88 10.97 -48.24
CA THR A 652 -14.65 12.21 -48.13
C THR A 652 -13.86 13.23 -47.33
N ASP A 653 -13.72 14.45 -47.86
CA ASP A 653 -13.16 15.59 -47.13
C ASP A 653 -14.18 16.17 -46.12
N GLY A 654 -13.70 16.99 -45.19
CA GLY A 654 -14.56 17.69 -44.23
C GLY A 654 -14.51 17.18 -42.79
N ASN A 655 -15.23 17.85 -41.91
CA ASN A 655 -15.32 17.58 -40.47
C ASN A 655 -16.44 16.56 -40.13
N TYR A 656 -16.61 16.23 -38.85
CA TYR A 656 -17.59 15.24 -38.39
C TYR A 656 -19.03 15.57 -38.81
N ASP A 657 -19.44 16.84 -38.70
CA ASP A 657 -20.78 17.28 -39.08
C ASP A 657 -21.02 17.21 -40.59
N GLU A 658 -19.98 17.43 -41.39
CA GLU A 658 -20.01 17.31 -42.85
C GLU A 658 -20.06 15.84 -43.29
N LEU A 659 -19.25 14.97 -42.68
CA LEU A 659 -19.29 13.53 -42.94
C LEU A 659 -20.66 12.94 -42.64
N ARG A 660 -21.28 13.36 -41.54
CA ARG A 660 -22.65 13.01 -41.13
C ARG A 660 -23.71 13.37 -42.18
N LYS A 661 -23.48 14.37 -43.04
CA LYS A 661 -24.43 14.78 -44.09
C LYS A 661 -24.27 14.00 -45.39
N VAL A 662 -23.07 13.50 -45.69
CA VAL A 662 -22.71 12.88 -46.98
C VAL A 662 -22.77 11.35 -46.91
N SER A 663 -22.59 10.77 -45.73
CA SER A 663 -22.59 9.32 -45.50
C SER A 663 -23.05 9.02 -44.07
N MET A 664 -23.41 7.76 -43.83
CA MET A 664 -23.77 7.20 -42.52
C MET A 664 -22.84 7.68 -41.38
N HIS A 665 -23.40 7.95 -40.19
CA HIS A 665 -22.66 8.43 -39.02
C HIS A 665 -21.55 7.46 -38.60
N PRO A 666 -20.27 7.88 -38.48
CA PRO A 666 -19.25 7.00 -37.92
C PRO A 666 -19.65 6.48 -36.53
N SER A 667 -19.43 5.19 -36.27
CA SER A 667 -19.85 4.55 -35.03
C SER A 667 -19.13 5.12 -33.81
N GLU A 668 -19.89 5.54 -32.78
CA GLU A 668 -19.33 5.96 -31.49
C GLU A 668 -18.52 4.83 -30.81
N ALA A 669 -18.93 3.56 -31.02
CA ALA A 669 -18.17 2.42 -30.54
C ALA A 669 -16.80 2.33 -31.23
N PHE A 670 -16.74 2.58 -32.55
CA PHE A 670 -15.49 2.60 -33.29
C PHE A 670 -14.56 3.70 -32.79
N PHE A 671 -15.07 4.92 -32.64
CA PHE A 671 -14.26 6.05 -32.17
C PHE A 671 -13.72 5.89 -30.75
N ARG A 672 -14.54 5.37 -29.83
CA ARG A 672 -14.11 5.02 -28.48
C ARG A 672 -12.96 4.01 -28.51
N VAL A 673 -13.12 2.91 -29.25
CA VAL A 673 -12.11 1.83 -29.33
C VAL A 673 -10.84 2.30 -30.05
N PHE A 674 -10.97 3.03 -31.16
CA PHE A 674 -9.85 3.60 -31.89
C PHE A 674 -8.98 4.48 -30.99
N THR A 675 -9.61 5.37 -30.21
CA THR A 675 -8.89 6.26 -29.28
C THR A 675 -8.13 5.47 -28.23
N SER A 676 -8.74 4.45 -27.62
CA SER A 676 -8.04 3.64 -26.61
C SER A 676 -6.84 2.87 -27.16
N ASN A 677 -6.84 2.55 -28.46
CA ASN A 677 -5.78 1.76 -29.08
C ASN A 677 -4.65 2.60 -29.66
N ILE A 678 -4.97 3.75 -30.26
CA ILE A 678 -3.99 4.53 -31.02
C ILE A 678 -3.19 5.49 -30.14
N VAL A 679 -3.76 5.93 -29.01
CA VAL A 679 -3.11 6.90 -28.11
C VAL A 679 -1.82 6.32 -27.56
N GLY A 680 -0.71 6.99 -27.89
CA GLY A 680 0.62 6.53 -27.50
C GLY A 680 1.14 5.34 -28.32
N ARG A 681 0.55 4.99 -29.45
CA ARG A 681 1.06 3.93 -30.32
C ARG A 681 1.44 4.48 -31.69
N CYS A 682 2.15 3.65 -32.44
CA CYS A 682 2.49 3.92 -33.83
C CYS A 682 1.91 2.80 -34.70
N ILE A 683 1.51 3.16 -35.91
CA ILE A 683 1.21 2.20 -36.96
C ILE A 683 2.47 2.01 -37.80
N PHE A 684 2.78 0.77 -38.13
CA PHE A 684 3.92 0.43 -38.96
C PHE A 684 3.49 -0.40 -40.17
N SER A 685 4.34 -0.39 -41.19
CA SER A 685 4.29 -1.34 -42.30
C SER A 685 5.63 -2.01 -42.48
N THR A 686 5.63 -3.25 -42.96
CA THR A 686 6.82 -4.05 -43.21
C THR A 686 7.22 -4.01 -44.68
N VAL A 687 8.45 -4.45 -44.99
CA VAL A 687 9.00 -4.48 -46.35
C VAL A 687 8.23 -5.38 -47.33
N ASP A 688 7.46 -6.33 -46.79
CA ASP A 688 6.69 -7.34 -47.51
C ASP A 688 5.17 -7.17 -47.36
N GLY A 689 4.72 -6.02 -46.86
CA GLY A 689 3.31 -5.62 -46.92
C GLY A 689 2.42 -6.01 -45.73
N LEU A 690 2.98 -6.45 -44.60
CA LEU A 690 2.23 -6.51 -43.33
C LEU A 690 2.06 -5.12 -42.74
N ILE A 691 0.97 -4.90 -42.00
CA ILE A 691 0.72 -3.67 -41.25
C ILE A 691 0.38 -4.00 -39.81
N GLY A 692 0.71 -3.10 -38.88
CA GLY A 692 0.48 -3.36 -37.47
C GLY A 692 0.52 -2.14 -36.57
N LEU A 693 0.21 -2.37 -35.30
CA LEU A 693 0.27 -1.42 -34.20
C LEU A 693 1.42 -1.78 -33.27
N THR A 694 2.22 -0.79 -32.87
CA THR A 694 3.44 -0.98 -32.06
C THR A 694 3.59 0.14 -31.00
N PRO A 695 4.35 -0.07 -29.91
CA PRO A 695 4.70 0.99 -28.97
C PRO A 695 5.51 2.13 -29.62
N LEU A 696 5.53 3.32 -28.99
CA LEU A 696 6.26 4.51 -29.48
C LEU A 696 7.75 4.29 -29.76
N GLY A 697 8.34 3.28 -29.12
CA GLY A 697 9.77 3.01 -29.22
C GLY A 697 10.21 2.41 -30.56
N ALA A 698 9.29 1.94 -31.41
CA ALA A 698 9.65 1.23 -32.65
C ALA A 698 10.14 2.16 -33.77
N ILE A 699 11.09 1.66 -34.57
CA ILE A 699 11.71 2.38 -35.68
C ILE A 699 11.78 1.51 -36.95
N SER A 700 12.10 2.14 -38.08
CA SER A 700 12.43 1.41 -39.30
C SER A 700 13.63 0.49 -39.07
N ASN A 701 13.66 -0.66 -39.75
CA ASN A 701 14.65 -1.72 -39.59
C ASN A 701 14.47 -2.62 -38.34
N ASP A 702 13.57 -2.32 -37.40
CA ASP A 702 13.22 -3.27 -36.34
C ASP A 702 12.59 -4.55 -36.93
N LEU A 703 12.73 -5.69 -36.24
CA LEU A 703 12.21 -6.99 -36.65
C LEU A 703 10.84 -7.26 -36.02
N VAL A 704 9.93 -7.85 -36.80
CA VAL A 704 8.66 -8.41 -36.31
C VAL A 704 8.87 -9.91 -36.12
N CYS A 705 8.71 -10.41 -34.90
CA CYS A 705 8.98 -11.79 -34.53
C CYS A 705 7.81 -12.43 -33.79
N VAL A 706 7.62 -13.74 -33.94
CA VAL A 706 6.71 -14.56 -33.12
C VAL A 706 7.59 -15.47 -32.26
N ILE A 707 7.67 -15.20 -30.95
CA ILE A 707 8.55 -15.89 -30.01
C ILE A 707 7.77 -16.96 -29.25
N PHE A 708 8.20 -18.22 -29.31
CA PHE A 708 7.48 -19.35 -28.70
C PHE A 708 7.31 -19.17 -27.19
N GLY A 709 6.11 -19.42 -26.68
CA GLY A 709 5.73 -19.16 -25.30
C GLY A 709 5.33 -17.71 -25.02
N GLY A 710 5.49 -16.80 -25.99
CA GLY A 710 4.94 -15.44 -25.98
C GLY A 710 3.52 -15.41 -26.57
N ARG A 711 2.67 -14.53 -26.05
CA ARG A 711 1.26 -14.45 -26.47
C ARG A 711 1.08 -13.68 -27.78
N HIS A 712 1.86 -12.62 -28.00
CA HIS A 712 1.71 -11.74 -29.14
C HIS A 712 3.02 -11.65 -29.93
N PRO A 713 2.96 -11.25 -31.21
CA PRO A 713 4.15 -10.85 -31.95
C PRO A 713 4.92 -9.76 -31.18
N VAL A 714 6.25 -9.79 -31.26
CA VAL A 714 7.17 -8.90 -30.55
C VAL A 714 8.05 -8.17 -31.57
N ILE A 715 8.28 -6.89 -31.32
CA ILE A 715 9.26 -6.09 -32.04
C ILE A 715 10.62 -6.22 -31.37
N LEU A 716 11.62 -6.67 -32.14
CA LEU A 716 13.01 -6.80 -31.70
C LEU A 716 13.90 -5.81 -32.43
N ARG A 717 14.78 -5.14 -31.69
CA ARG A 717 15.81 -4.25 -32.24
C ARG A 717 17.18 -4.87 -32.11
N GLU A 718 17.94 -4.90 -33.18
CA GLU A 718 19.34 -5.32 -33.15
C GLU A 718 20.20 -4.27 -32.43
N TYR A 719 20.96 -4.68 -31.40
CA TYR A 719 21.68 -3.77 -30.49
C TYR A 719 23.20 -3.80 -30.67
N ALA A 720 23.80 -4.98 -30.91
CA ALA A 720 25.23 -5.11 -31.18
C ALA A 720 25.52 -6.43 -31.94
N THR A 721 26.47 -6.38 -32.88
CA THR A 721 26.99 -7.54 -33.61
C THR A 721 28.51 -7.52 -33.65
N SER A 722 29.15 -8.60 -33.20
CA SER A 722 30.52 -8.98 -33.58
C SER A 722 30.52 -10.07 -34.66
N SER A 723 29.44 -10.85 -34.77
CA SER A 723 29.16 -11.85 -35.81
C SER A 723 27.64 -12.10 -35.93
N ALA A 724 27.18 -12.72 -37.02
CA ALA A 724 25.75 -13.02 -37.23
C ALA A 724 25.17 -14.06 -36.25
N SER A 725 26.02 -14.89 -35.62
CA SER A 725 25.60 -15.88 -34.61
C SER A 725 25.52 -15.32 -33.18
N ASP A 726 26.11 -14.14 -32.94
CA ASP A 726 26.17 -13.48 -31.63
C ASP A 726 25.30 -12.21 -31.57
N ALA A 727 24.38 -12.03 -32.52
CA ALA A 727 23.52 -10.86 -32.56
C ALA A 727 22.68 -10.74 -31.28
N MET A 728 22.76 -9.57 -30.66
CA MET A 728 21.99 -9.21 -29.47
C MET A 728 20.79 -8.36 -29.85
N TYR A 729 19.65 -8.65 -29.24
CA TYR A 729 18.38 -8.00 -29.55
C TYR A 729 17.76 -7.38 -28.31
N GLN A 730 17.24 -6.16 -28.44
CA GLN A 730 16.38 -5.53 -27.44
C GLN A 730 14.91 -5.79 -27.77
N VAL A 731 14.13 -6.14 -26.75
CA VAL A 731 12.66 -6.18 -26.81
C VAL A 731 12.14 -4.75 -26.82
N VAL A 732 11.68 -4.28 -27.98
CA VAL A 732 11.04 -2.96 -28.11
C VAL A 732 9.65 -3.00 -27.48
N GLY A 733 8.92 -4.08 -27.70
CA GLY A 733 7.65 -4.42 -27.07
C GLY A 733 6.77 -5.27 -27.98
N VAL A 734 5.64 -5.73 -27.46
CA VAL A 734 4.66 -6.49 -28.25
C VAL A 734 3.96 -5.61 -29.28
N CYS A 735 3.51 -6.21 -30.39
CA CYS A 735 2.77 -5.54 -31.45
C CYS A 735 1.53 -6.33 -31.87
N TYR A 736 0.57 -5.62 -32.48
CA TYR A 736 -0.61 -6.22 -33.10
C TYR A 736 -0.45 -6.22 -34.62
N VAL A 737 -0.58 -7.38 -35.28
CA VAL A 737 -0.43 -7.53 -36.73
C VAL A 737 -1.51 -8.48 -37.25
N PRO A 738 -2.53 -8.00 -37.98
CA PRO A 738 -3.49 -8.89 -38.65
C PRO A 738 -2.75 -9.88 -39.55
N GLY A 739 -3.07 -11.18 -39.39
CA GLY A 739 -2.38 -12.27 -40.07
C GLY A 739 -1.19 -12.88 -39.30
N LEU A 740 -0.89 -12.40 -38.08
CA LEU A 740 0.06 -13.06 -37.16
C LEU A 740 -0.54 -13.32 -35.76
N MET A 741 -1.67 -12.70 -35.43
CA MET A 741 -2.26 -12.77 -34.07
C MET A 741 -2.82 -14.14 -33.73
N MET A 742 -3.06 -14.98 -34.74
CA MET A 742 -3.70 -16.28 -34.60
C MET A 742 -2.72 -17.45 -34.70
N GLY A 743 -1.42 -17.18 -34.90
CA GLY A 743 -0.41 -18.23 -35.13
C GLY A 743 -0.31 -18.66 -36.60
N GLU A 744 -0.81 -17.85 -37.53
CA GLU A 744 -0.87 -18.16 -38.95
C GLU A 744 0.51 -18.43 -39.57
N ILE A 745 1.57 -17.81 -39.02
CA ILE A 745 2.95 -18.07 -39.44
C ILE A 745 3.47 -19.46 -39.01
N ILE A 746 2.81 -20.10 -38.04
CA ILE A 746 3.17 -21.42 -37.53
C ILE A 746 2.36 -22.49 -38.24
N HIS A 747 1.04 -22.32 -38.30
CA HIS A 747 0.12 -23.38 -38.72
C HIS A 747 -0.75 -23.00 -39.93
N GLY A 748 -0.51 -21.86 -40.56
CA GLY A 748 -1.35 -21.34 -41.64
C GLY A 748 -2.70 -20.81 -41.14
N SER A 749 -3.56 -20.43 -42.07
CA SER A 749 -4.91 -19.98 -41.75
C SER A 749 -5.75 -21.11 -41.14
N PHE A 750 -6.60 -20.77 -40.16
CA PHE A 750 -7.61 -21.72 -39.70
C PHE A 750 -8.50 -22.17 -40.86
N PRO A 751 -8.97 -23.43 -40.85
CA PRO A 751 -10.02 -23.86 -41.76
C PRO A 751 -11.24 -22.92 -41.66
N SER A 752 -11.94 -22.68 -42.77
CA SER A 752 -13.07 -21.72 -42.82
C SER A 752 -14.22 -22.03 -41.85
N PHE A 753 -14.33 -23.29 -41.42
CA PHE A 753 -15.31 -23.72 -40.43
C PHE A 753 -14.86 -23.53 -38.98
N CYS A 754 -13.61 -23.15 -38.72
CA CYS A 754 -13.10 -22.90 -37.38
C CYS A 754 -12.87 -21.40 -37.20
N ARG A 755 -13.53 -20.80 -36.20
CA ARG A 755 -13.30 -19.40 -35.84
C ARG A 755 -13.04 -19.23 -34.34
N PRO A 756 -12.11 -18.36 -33.93
CA PRO A 756 -11.96 -18.00 -32.53
C PRO A 756 -13.18 -17.20 -32.05
N ILE A 757 -13.58 -17.44 -30.80
CA ILE A 757 -14.63 -16.68 -30.12
C ILE A 757 -14.22 -16.35 -28.68
N ASN A 758 -14.66 -15.20 -28.19
CA ASN A 758 -14.55 -14.72 -26.83
C ASN A 758 -15.87 -14.94 -26.07
N LYS A 759 -15.80 -15.41 -24.83
CA LYS A 759 -16.91 -15.56 -23.90
C LYS A 759 -16.80 -14.59 -22.74
N PHE A 760 -17.54 -13.48 -22.79
CA PHE A 760 -17.83 -12.67 -21.60
C PHE A 760 -19.34 -12.65 -21.36
N GLY A 761 -19.79 -13.46 -20.41
CA GLY A 761 -21.22 -13.64 -20.11
C GLY A 761 -21.46 -14.72 -19.05
N HIS A 762 -21.40 -14.30 -17.78
CA HIS A 762 -21.99 -14.90 -16.57
C HIS A 762 -21.66 -16.32 -16.06
N SER A 763 -20.99 -17.22 -16.79
CA SER A 763 -20.56 -18.49 -16.18
C SER A 763 -19.06 -18.77 -16.26
N LEU A 764 -18.41 -18.71 -15.10
CA LEU A 764 -17.03 -19.17 -14.84
C LEU A 764 -16.85 -20.69 -15.12
N SER A 765 -17.89 -21.42 -15.49
CA SER A 765 -17.88 -22.88 -15.65
C SER A 765 -17.60 -23.37 -17.07
N THR A 766 -17.49 -22.49 -18.08
CA THR A 766 -17.30 -22.95 -19.46
C THR A 766 -15.82 -23.17 -19.74
N PRO A 767 -15.40 -24.31 -20.31
CA PRO A 767 -13.99 -24.56 -20.59
C PRO A 767 -13.48 -23.50 -21.57
N ALA A 768 -12.29 -22.97 -21.30
CA ALA A 768 -11.60 -22.02 -22.15
C ALA A 768 -10.14 -22.44 -22.35
N ILE A 769 -9.51 -21.89 -23.37
CA ILE A 769 -8.08 -22.00 -23.60
C ILE A 769 -7.38 -21.04 -22.64
N GLU A 770 -6.32 -21.46 -21.97
CA GLU A 770 -5.50 -20.60 -21.11
C GLU A 770 -6.16 -20.02 -19.84
N ASN A 771 -7.30 -20.56 -19.36
CA ASN A 771 -8.17 -19.87 -18.38
C ASN A 771 -8.47 -18.42 -18.80
N THR A 772 -8.41 -18.15 -20.11
CA THR A 772 -8.85 -16.90 -20.71
C THR A 772 -10.33 -17.04 -21.05
N HIS A 773 -10.89 -16.04 -21.70
CA HIS A 773 -12.26 -16.08 -22.16
C HIS A 773 -12.37 -16.58 -23.60
N VAL A 774 -11.48 -17.45 -24.06
CA VAL A 774 -11.29 -17.72 -25.50
C VAL A 774 -11.43 -19.21 -25.84
N ALA A 775 -12.11 -19.53 -26.94
CA ALA A 775 -12.26 -20.88 -27.50
C ALA A 775 -12.31 -20.84 -29.04
N LEU A 776 -12.14 -21.98 -29.72
CA LEU A 776 -12.48 -22.09 -31.15
C LEU A 776 -13.87 -22.70 -31.30
N LEU A 777 -14.70 -22.11 -32.15
CA LEU A 777 -15.98 -22.67 -32.59
C LEU A 777 -15.79 -23.44 -33.90
N ASP A 778 -16.10 -24.73 -33.92
CA ASP A 778 -16.33 -25.48 -35.16
C ASP A 778 -17.78 -25.23 -35.61
N THR A 779 -17.95 -24.43 -36.65
CA THR A 779 -19.26 -23.99 -37.15
C THR A 779 -20.05 -25.13 -37.80
N ARG A 780 -19.42 -26.23 -38.19
CA ARG A 780 -20.13 -27.40 -38.76
C ARG A 780 -20.88 -28.17 -37.70
N ARG A 781 -20.29 -28.26 -36.50
CA ARG A 781 -20.82 -29.01 -35.36
C ARG A 781 -21.46 -28.13 -34.30
N ASN A 782 -21.24 -26.82 -34.40
CA ASN A 782 -21.57 -25.84 -33.37
C ASN A 782 -20.95 -26.19 -32.01
N GLU A 783 -19.70 -26.67 -32.04
CA GLU A 783 -18.96 -27.17 -30.87
C GLU A 783 -17.76 -26.29 -30.55
N LEU A 784 -17.48 -26.11 -29.26
CA LEU A 784 -16.31 -25.36 -28.79
C LEU A 784 -15.12 -26.28 -28.56
N LYS A 785 -14.08 -26.10 -29.36
CA LYS A 785 -12.75 -26.68 -29.17
C LYS A 785 -11.95 -25.80 -28.20
N THR A 786 -11.52 -26.41 -27.11
CA THR A 786 -10.73 -25.74 -26.04
C THR A 786 -9.39 -26.40 -25.79
N ASP A 787 -9.04 -27.39 -26.61
CA ASP A 787 -7.76 -28.08 -26.60
C ASP A 787 -6.91 -27.60 -27.79
N PRO A 788 -5.88 -26.77 -27.58
CA PRO A 788 -4.94 -26.36 -28.61
C PRO A 788 -4.24 -27.53 -29.30
N SER A 789 -3.94 -28.62 -28.59
CA SER A 789 -3.20 -29.76 -29.18
C SER A 789 -3.96 -30.42 -30.33
N ALA A 790 -5.28 -30.57 -30.17
CA ALA A 790 -6.16 -31.09 -31.20
C ALA A 790 -6.13 -30.23 -32.47
N ILE A 791 -6.02 -28.91 -32.31
CA ILE A 791 -5.99 -27.95 -33.41
C ILE A 791 -4.68 -28.07 -34.19
N LEU A 792 -3.54 -28.12 -33.50
CA LEU A 792 -2.24 -28.31 -34.16
C LEU A 792 -2.14 -29.65 -34.85
N MET A 793 -2.65 -30.72 -34.24
CA MET A 793 -2.69 -32.03 -34.88
C MET A 793 -3.55 -32.03 -36.15
N GLU A 794 -4.72 -31.37 -36.15
CA GLU A 794 -5.55 -31.19 -37.35
C GLU A 794 -4.82 -30.37 -38.44
N MET A 795 -3.90 -29.50 -38.05
CA MET A 795 -3.06 -28.69 -38.94
C MET A 795 -1.74 -29.37 -39.31
N GLY A 796 -1.54 -30.64 -38.91
CA GLY A 796 -0.34 -31.43 -39.25
C GLY A 796 0.87 -31.21 -38.35
N ILE A 797 0.72 -30.51 -37.23
CA ILE A 797 1.79 -30.27 -36.25
C ILE A 797 1.63 -31.24 -35.08
N ARG A 798 2.60 -32.14 -34.92
CA ARG A 798 2.60 -33.14 -33.85
C ARG A 798 2.82 -32.48 -32.49
N CYS A 799 2.02 -32.86 -31.50
CA CYS A 799 2.20 -32.43 -30.12
C CYS A 799 2.52 -33.64 -29.24
N GLU A 800 3.56 -33.53 -28.41
CA GLU A 800 4.02 -34.65 -27.58
C GLU A 800 3.30 -34.71 -26.24
N ARG A 801 3.09 -33.54 -25.64
CA ARG A 801 2.45 -33.41 -24.34
C ARG A 801 1.65 -32.13 -24.27
N TYR A 802 0.41 -32.26 -23.84
CA TYR A 802 -0.43 -31.12 -23.48
C TYR A 802 -0.81 -31.21 -22.00
N GLN A 803 -0.50 -30.15 -21.25
CA GLN A 803 -0.99 -29.95 -19.90
C GLN A 803 -1.93 -28.76 -19.90
N ARG A 804 -3.13 -28.93 -19.33
CA ARG A 804 -4.14 -27.87 -19.30
C ARG A 804 -3.87 -26.84 -18.21
N HIS A 805 -3.33 -27.20 -17.05
CA HIS A 805 -3.06 -26.25 -15.96
C HIS A 805 -1.69 -26.48 -15.29
N PRO A 806 -0.75 -25.52 -15.38
CA PRO A 806 -0.73 -24.40 -16.33
C PRO A 806 -0.76 -24.90 -17.78
N HIS A 807 -1.23 -24.07 -18.72
CA HIS A 807 -1.30 -24.44 -20.13
C HIS A 807 0.10 -24.54 -20.72
N ILE A 808 0.55 -25.76 -21.02
CA ILE A 808 1.85 -26.06 -21.60
C ILE A 808 1.64 -27.07 -22.72
N LEU A 809 1.92 -26.67 -23.97
CA LEU A 809 1.98 -27.57 -25.10
C LEU A 809 3.43 -27.74 -25.54
N GLU A 810 3.95 -28.95 -25.36
CA GLU A 810 5.30 -29.30 -25.79
C GLU A 810 5.26 -29.72 -27.26
N VAL A 811 5.94 -28.91 -28.08
CA VAL A 811 6.16 -29.17 -29.51
C VAL A 811 7.67 -29.23 -29.74
N THR A 812 8.16 -30.39 -30.17
CA THR A 812 9.57 -30.60 -30.41
C THR A 812 10.10 -29.76 -31.58
N GLN A 813 11.41 -29.60 -31.63
CA GLN A 813 12.02 -28.87 -32.72
C GLN A 813 11.84 -29.66 -34.03
N GLU A 814 11.97 -30.97 -33.95
CA GLU A 814 11.76 -31.93 -35.01
C GLU A 814 10.33 -31.81 -35.57
N ALA A 815 9.30 -31.79 -34.71
CA ALA A 815 7.91 -31.64 -35.15
C ALA A 815 7.63 -30.32 -35.90
N LEU A 816 8.26 -29.21 -35.47
CA LEU A 816 8.15 -27.94 -36.17
C LEU A 816 8.91 -27.96 -37.50
N GLN A 817 10.08 -28.60 -37.54
CA GLN A 817 10.87 -28.75 -38.77
C GLN A 817 10.19 -29.65 -39.79
N GLU A 818 9.56 -30.75 -39.36
CA GLU A 818 8.73 -31.63 -40.19
C GLU A 818 7.55 -30.87 -40.81
N ALA A 819 7.01 -29.88 -40.10
CA ALA A 819 5.98 -28.97 -40.59
C ALA A 819 6.54 -27.81 -41.46
N ASN A 820 7.82 -27.84 -41.84
CA ASN A 820 8.53 -26.79 -42.61
C ASN A 820 8.55 -25.41 -41.93
N ILE A 821 8.54 -25.36 -40.60
CA ILE A 821 8.59 -24.10 -39.84
C ILE A 821 10.06 -23.73 -39.58
N ALA A 822 10.51 -22.61 -40.14
CA ALA A 822 11.88 -22.12 -39.96
C ALA A 822 12.06 -21.45 -38.58
N ILE A 823 12.75 -22.14 -37.67
CA ILE A 823 13.03 -21.66 -36.31
C ILE A 823 14.34 -20.88 -36.29
N GLU A 824 14.31 -19.70 -35.67
CA GLU A 824 15.48 -18.88 -35.35
C GLU A 824 15.67 -18.74 -33.83
N TYR A 825 16.90 -18.49 -33.41
CA TYR A 825 17.23 -18.17 -32.02
C TYR A 825 17.63 -16.70 -31.89
N PHE A 826 17.10 -16.04 -30.86
CA PHE A 826 17.35 -14.62 -30.56
C PHE A 826 17.97 -14.50 -29.17
N ASN A 827 19.07 -13.77 -29.03
CA ASN A 827 19.65 -13.43 -27.74
C ASN A 827 19.07 -12.09 -27.27
N LEU A 828 18.08 -12.13 -26.38
CA LEU A 828 17.44 -10.94 -25.84
C LEU A 828 18.33 -10.33 -24.75
N PHE A 829 18.71 -9.06 -24.88
CA PHE A 829 19.58 -8.32 -23.97
C PHE A 829 18.83 -7.26 -23.18
#